data_AF-A0A198AE48-F1
#
_entry.id   AF-A0A198AE48-F1
#
_cell.length_a   1.000
_cell.length_b   1.000
_cell.length_c   1.000
_cell.angle_alpha   90.00
_cell.angle_beta   90.00
_cell.angle_gamma   90.00
#
_symmetry.space_group_name_H-M   'P 1'
#
loop_
_entity.id
_entity.type
_entity.pdbx_description
1 polymer ?
#
loop_
_entity_poly.entity_id
_entity_poly.type
_entity_poly.pdbx_seq_one_letter_code
_entity_poly.pdbx_strand_id
1 'polypeptide(L)'
;MFKHRLWTHLVLSLSLSFVTLAGALSIPKPAEAAGTTFYVDDARPDDSGNGTSIATAWKSLTKVNSVTFQPGDKILFKAGGIWTGQLHPGGSGSAAGGAISIDMYGTGNKPIIDGNGMTGQGVVFFSNQQYWEINNLDISNDALAEGDRRGIEVIADTSGTTNHFYIRNNIIHDIEGSVGGTLTNKKTAAIYFEGQSEMTQFNDIVIENNVIHDVKNQGIVTNNSAIDFSADEYYPGESGWNNVKYAKLAIRSNTIYNISKNAMIVRLADGGVVEYNVAHDTATGTTGNTMFTRSSRNTVLQYNEGYLNRSPGVDGNMYDPDLRSPGTVWQYSYSHDNNHGLIWFCTDPEDSGLIVRYNISQNDKGNLVYINYAFTGASIYNNTFFIGSGLSPTIIRENPANAHTYSFDNNLIYNNSSTASYVFASSGTTRSLDSNTFYGQHPASEPSSTVDTHKLTSDPLLVGPGTGGIGLNAVDGYKLLAGSAAIGSGKVISGNGGKDYWGNTVSATAAPNRGAYGGAGVTYSSFTRQTEDLLLSGSTGERHISFADTACSGGRCTKFSSDGVGDNVIYGINIPQPGTYNVKVGVKRLNDRGKFQLSGAGSPIGTEQDLYSATSSVVELNIGNVTYNQAGDKGLKFTVTGKNAGSSDYILSFDYVVLTKQ
;
A
#
# COMPACT_ATOMS: atom_id res chain seq x y z
N MET A 1 16.93 -31.43 -2.19
CA MET A 1 18.07 -31.35 -3.13
C MET A 1 17.56 -30.68 -4.42
N PHE A 2 17.36 -29.35 -4.38
CA PHE A 2 16.77 -28.58 -5.47
C PHE A 2 17.83 -27.72 -6.14
N LYS A 3 17.98 -27.87 -7.46
CA LYS A 3 18.92 -27.12 -8.29
C LYS A 3 18.28 -25.79 -8.69
N HIS A 4 18.85 -24.67 -8.22
CA HIS A 4 18.57 -23.34 -8.78
C HIS A 4 19.18 -23.22 -10.18
N ARG A 5 18.37 -22.83 -11.17
CA ARG A 5 18.85 -22.31 -12.46
C ARG A 5 18.82 -20.78 -12.38
N LEU A 6 19.99 -20.16 -12.37
CA LEU A 6 20.15 -18.72 -12.64
C LEU A 6 19.82 -18.44 -14.11
N TRP A 7 19.02 -17.41 -14.36
CA TRP A 7 18.91 -16.76 -15.67
C TRP A 7 19.59 -15.40 -15.59
N THR A 8 20.64 -15.23 -16.38
CA THR A 8 21.36 -13.97 -16.60
C THR A 8 20.54 -13.04 -17.47
N HIS A 9 20.11 -11.88 -16.94
CA HIS A 9 19.57 -10.78 -17.73
C HIS A 9 20.69 -9.83 -18.17
N LEU A 10 20.83 -9.69 -19.50
CA LEU A 10 21.70 -8.74 -20.18
C LEU A 10 21.04 -7.35 -20.12
N VAL A 11 21.56 -6.44 -19.30
CA VAL A 11 21.15 -5.04 -19.28
C VAL A 11 21.96 -4.28 -20.33
N LEU A 12 21.29 -3.78 -21.37
CA LEU A 12 21.86 -2.87 -22.35
C LEU A 12 21.82 -1.45 -21.78
N SER A 13 22.95 -0.95 -21.28
CA SER A 13 23.10 0.44 -20.83
C SER A 13 23.39 1.36 -22.02
N LEU A 14 22.51 2.32 -22.28
CA LEU A 14 22.75 3.39 -23.26
C LEU A 14 23.55 4.51 -22.57
N SER A 15 24.85 4.57 -22.84
CA SER A 15 25.74 5.61 -22.33
C SER A 15 25.63 6.88 -23.17
N LEU A 16 25.06 7.95 -22.62
CA LEU A 16 25.12 9.30 -23.18
C LEU A 16 26.36 10.02 -22.61
N SER A 17 27.39 10.22 -23.43
CA SER A 17 28.63 10.89 -23.03
C SER A 17 28.44 12.41 -22.98
N PHE A 18 28.36 12.98 -21.77
CA PHE A 18 28.66 14.40 -21.54
C PHE A 18 30.15 14.53 -21.21
N VAL A 19 30.92 15.14 -22.11
CA VAL A 19 32.28 15.61 -21.80
C VAL A 19 32.15 16.98 -21.15
N THR A 20 32.15 17.01 -19.81
CA THR A 20 32.43 18.22 -19.03
C THR A 20 33.84 18.12 -18.46
N LEU A 21 34.74 18.91 -19.03
CA LEU A 21 36.09 19.11 -18.51
C LEU A 21 36.01 19.99 -17.25
N ALA A 22 35.68 19.39 -16.11
CA ALA A 22 35.78 20.02 -14.80
C ALA A 22 37.02 19.45 -14.09
N GLY A 23 38.02 20.29 -13.87
CA GLY A 23 39.19 19.93 -13.06
C GLY A 23 38.74 19.47 -11.67
N ALA A 24 39.04 18.22 -11.34
CA ALA A 24 38.77 17.65 -10.03
C ALA A 24 39.69 18.31 -8.98
N LEU A 25 39.24 19.43 -8.41
CA LEU A 25 39.65 19.81 -7.07
C LEU A 25 39.04 18.77 -6.13
N SER A 26 39.83 17.77 -5.73
CA SER A 26 39.48 16.87 -4.65
C SER A 26 39.39 17.70 -3.37
N ILE A 27 38.17 18.13 -3.02
CA ILE A 27 37.91 18.66 -1.68
C ILE A 27 38.19 17.50 -0.73
N PRO A 28 39.18 17.60 0.18
CA PRO A 28 39.44 16.52 1.12
C PRO A 28 38.17 16.27 1.91
N LYS A 29 37.64 15.04 1.85
CA LYS A 29 36.59 14.58 2.75
C LYS A 29 37.16 14.75 4.17
N PRO A 30 36.49 15.48 5.09
CA PRO A 30 36.99 15.60 6.45
C PRO A 30 37.23 14.19 6.99
N ALA A 31 38.43 13.97 7.54
CA ALA A 31 38.78 12.71 8.17
C ALA A 31 37.87 12.53 9.40
N GLU A 32 36.94 11.57 9.32
CA GLU A 32 36.19 11.10 10.48
C GLU A 32 37.20 10.57 11.51
N ALA A 33 37.10 11.03 12.76
CA ALA A 33 37.83 10.39 13.85
C ALA A 33 37.34 8.93 13.95
N ALA A 34 38.25 7.97 13.97
CA ALA A 34 37.87 6.56 14.06
C ALA A 34 37.26 6.28 15.44
N GLY A 35 35.92 6.16 15.49
CA GLY A 35 35.21 5.76 16.70
C GLY A 35 35.56 4.34 17.15
N THR A 36 35.30 4.04 18.41
CA THR A 36 35.58 2.75 19.02
C THR A 36 34.43 1.77 18.76
N THR A 37 34.74 0.53 18.42
CA THR A 37 33.74 -0.54 18.30
C THR A 37 33.68 -1.34 19.59
N PHE A 38 32.51 -1.39 20.20
CA PHE A 38 32.19 -2.16 21.39
C PHE A 38 31.34 -3.38 21.04
N TYR A 39 31.58 -4.50 21.69
CA TYR A 39 30.91 -5.78 21.48
C TYR A 39 30.15 -6.19 22.73
N VAL A 40 28.92 -6.69 22.55
CA VAL A 40 28.04 -7.17 23.63
C VAL A 40 27.59 -8.60 23.31
N ASP A 41 27.76 -9.53 24.24
CA ASP A 41 27.47 -10.97 24.10
C ASP A 41 26.84 -11.49 25.41
N ASP A 42 25.58 -11.87 25.35
CA ASP A 42 24.79 -12.35 26.49
C ASP A 42 25.36 -13.64 27.11
N ALA A 43 26.15 -14.41 26.36
CA ALA A 43 26.83 -15.61 26.84
C ALA A 43 28.12 -15.35 27.63
N ARG A 44 28.58 -14.09 27.72
CA ARG A 44 29.76 -13.75 28.55
C ARG A 44 29.49 -14.02 30.03
N PRO A 45 30.52 -14.38 30.82
CA PRO A 45 30.33 -14.63 32.25
C PRO A 45 30.00 -13.35 33.04
N ASP A 46 30.62 -12.22 32.67
CA ASP A 46 30.48 -10.91 33.33
C ASP A 46 30.87 -9.74 32.40
N ASP A 47 30.79 -8.51 32.94
CA ASP A 47 31.14 -7.25 32.28
C ASP A 47 32.60 -6.78 32.55
N SER A 48 33.50 -7.68 32.98
CA SER A 48 34.90 -7.31 33.32
C SER A 48 35.77 -6.99 32.10
N GLY A 49 35.33 -7.38 30.90
CA GLY A 49 35.99 -7.07 29.64
C GLY A 49 35.94 -5.57 29.28
N ASN A 50 36.88 -5.12 28.45
CA ASN A 50 36.91 -3.73 27.98
C ASN A 50 35.91 -3.44 26.83
N GLY A 51 35.23 -4.46 26.32
CA GLY A 51 34.23 -4.35 25.26
C GLY A 51 34.82 -4.18 23.85
N THR A 52 36.12 -3.94 23.68
CA THR A 52 36.69 -3.53 22.38
C THR A 52 37.11 -4.67 21.45
N SER A 53 36.81 -5.91 21.83
CA SER A 53 36.95 -7.10 20.99
C SER A 53 35.88 -8.14 21.34
N ILE A 54 35.58 -9.06 20.42
CA ILE A 54 34.66 -10.18 20.70
C ILE A 54 35.10 -10.99 21.93
N ALA A 55 36.41 -11.22 22.09
CA ALA A 55 36.95 -11.98 23.23
C ALA A 55 36.81 -11.26 24.58
N THR A 56 36.63 -9.94 24.56
CA THR A 56 36.50 -9.07 25.74
C THR A 56 35.16 -8.32 25.75
N ALA A 57 34.16 -8.84 25.04
CA ALA A 57 32.82 -8.27 24.96
C ALA A 57 32.19 -8.08 26.35
N TRP A 58 31.35 -7.06 26.46
CA TRP A 58 30.45 -6.88 27.60
C TRP A 58 29.32 -7.91 27.55
N LYS A 59 28.65 -8.11 28.68
CA LYS A 59 27.52 -9.01 28.84
C LYS A 59 26.18 -8.27 28.81
N SER A 60 26.07 -7.17 29.56
CA SER A 60 24.77 -6.64 30.00
C SER A 60 24.40 -5.29 29.38
N LEU A 61 23.08 -5.02 29.31
CA LEU A 61 22.55 -3.67 29.02
C LEU A 61 22.99 -2.67 30.07
N THR A 62 23.08 -3.06 31.35
CA THR A 62 23.57 -2.20 32.43
C THR A 62 24.94 -1.64 32.11
N LYS A 63 25.85 -2.48 31.58
CA LYS A 63 27.18 -2.01 31.18
C LYS A 63 27.11 -1.04 30.00
N VAL A 64 26.33 -1.37 28.96
CA VAL A 64 26.13 -0.47 27.80
C VAL A 64 25.57 0.89 28.23
N ASN A 65 24.53 0.90 29.05
CA ASN A 65 23.86 2.11 29.55
C ASN A 65 24.74 2.93 30.50
N SER A 66 25.81 2.35 31.06
CA SER A 66 26.75 3.06 31.94
C SER A 66 27.80 3.89 31.17
N VAL A 67 27.88 3.75 29.84
CA VAL A 67 28.88 4.39 29.00
C VAL A 67 28.29 5.58 28.25
N THR A 68 29.03 6.70 28.27
CA THR A 68 28.78 7.85 27.40
C THR A 68 29.61 7.70 26.12
N PHE A 69 28.97 7.24 25.06
CA PHE A 69 29.61 6.99 23.77
C PHE A 69 30.00 8.31 23.07
N GLN A 70 31.08 8.26 22.31
CA GLN A 70 31.65 9.37 21.58
C GLN A 70 31.28 9.31 20.10
N PRO A 71 31.33 10.44 19.36
CA PRO A 71 31.06 10.44 17.93
C PRO A 71 31.82 9.37 17.15
N GLY A 72 31.09 8.63 16.31
CA GLY A 72 31.62 7.53 15.49
C GLY A 72 31.68 6.16 16.19
N ASP A 73 31.39 6.08 17.50
CA ASP A 73 31.39 4.81 18.22
C ASP A 73 30.33 3.83 17.69
N LYS A 74 30.59 2.53 17.87
CA LYS A 74 29.69 1.44 17.46
C LYS A 74 29.43 0.50 18.62
N ILE A 75 28.18 0.10 18.80
CA ILE A 75 27.73 -0.86 19.81
C ILE A 75 27.17 -2.07 19.07
N LEU A 76 27.92 -3.17 19.04
CA LEU A 76 27.58 -4.37 18.29
C LEU A 76 27.08 -5.46 19.24
N PHE A 77 25.80 -5.76 19.17
CA PHE A 77 25.19 -6.89 19.87
C PHE A 77 25.37 -8.19 19.07
N LYS A 78 25.64 -9.29 19.75
CA LYS A 78 25.81 -10.59 19.09
C LYS A 78 24.49 -11.08 18.50
N ALA A 79 24.53 -11.55 17.25
CA ALA A 79 23.42 -12.21 16.60
C ALA A 79 22.84 -13.35 17.48
N GLY A 80 21.52 -13.36 17.64
CA GLY A 80 20.78 -14.33 18.43
C GLY A 80 20.90 -14.21 19.95
N GLY A 81 21.64 -13.21 20.47
CA GLY A 81 21.68 -12.95 21.91
C GLY A 81 20.38 -12.33 22.42
N ILE A 82 20.10 -12.52 23.71
CA ILE A 82 18.88 -12.03 24.35
C ILE A 82 19.23 -11.12 25.53
N TRP A 83 18.68 -9.91 25.52
CA TRP A 83 18.81 -8.95 26.60
C TRP A 83 17.45 -8.48 27.08
N THR A 84 17.18 -8.72 28.36
CA THR A 84 15.95 -8.26 29.01
C THR A 84 16.19 -6.93 29.73
N GLY A 85 15.32 -5.95 29.49
CA GLY A 85 15.34 -4.62 30.10
C GLY A 85 15.38 -3.51 29.06
N GLN A 86 15.75 -2.31 29.52
CA GLN A 86 15.82 -1.11 28.68
C GLN A 86 17.25 -0.87 28.17
N LEU A 87 17.38 -0.58 26.88
CA LEU A 87 18.60 -0.07 26.25
C LEU A 87 18.50 1.47 26.14
N HIS A 88 19.31 2.18 26.92
CA HIS A 88 19.31 3.65 27.00
C HIS A 88 20.74 4.23 27.02
N PRO A 89 21.57 3.97 25.98
CA PRO A 89 22.97 4.37 25.98
C PRO A 89 23.12 5.90 25.99
N GLY A 90 24.15 6.39 26.67
CA GLY A 90 24.46 7.83 26.73
C GLY A 90 25.32 8.31 25.57
N GLY A 91 25.31 9.63 25.33
CA GLY A 91 26.19 10.28 24.34
C GLY A 91 25.45 10.77 23.09
N SER A 92 26.18 11.46 22.22
CA SER A 92 25.67 11.93 20.93
C SER A 92 26.79 11.92 19.91
N GLY A 93 26.45 11.57 18.68
CA GLY A 93 27.35 11.78 17.56
C GLY A 93 27.45 13.27 17.21
N SER A 94 28.09 13.55 16.09
CA SER A 94 28.14 14.92 15.55
C SER A 94 28.36 14.91 14.05
N ALA A 95 28.05 16.03 13.39
CA ALA A 95 28.32 16.18 11.96
C ALA A 95 29.80 15.99 11.59
N ALA A 96 30.74 16.32 12.49
CA ALA A 96 32.17 16.20 12.24
C ALA A 96 32.74 14.82 12.61
N GLY A 97 32.23 14.22 13.69
CA GLY A 97 32.73 12.94 14.21
C GLY A 97 31.92 11.71 13.79
N GLY A 98 30.80 11.88 13.08
CA GLY A 98 29.90 10.82 12.68
C GLY A 98 28.84 10.48 13.74
N ALA A 99 27.86 9.68 13.32
CA ALA A 99 26.82 9.14 14.19
C ALA A 99 27.35 8.02 15.09
N ILE A 100 26.73 7.84 16.25
CA ILE A 100 26.91 6.63 17.07
C ILE A 100 25.95 5.57 16.54
N SER A 101 26.41 4.34 16.38
CA SER A 101 25.58 3.26 15.83
C SER A 101 25.37 2.12 16.82
N ILE A 102 24.14 1.63 16.89
CA ILE A 102 23.78 0.33 17.45
C ILE A 102 23.55 -0.61 16.28
N ASP A 103 24.20 -1.78 16.30
CA ASP A 103 24.10 -2.76 15.22
C ASP A 103 24.36 -4.18 15.77
N MET A 104 24.40 -5.16 14.87
CA MET A 104 24.63 -6.56 15.12
C MET A 104 26.02 -6.99 14.62
N TYR A 105 26.65 -7.96 15.30
CA TYR A 105 27.76 -8.73 14.73
C TYR A 105 27.47 -10.23 14.76
N GLY A 106 28.16 -10.97 13.88
CA GLY A 106 27.92 -12.40 13.66
C GLY A 106 26.82 -12.62 12.62
N THR A 107 26.34 -13.86 12.54
CA THR A 107 25.35 -14.31 11.56
C THR A 107 24.20 -14.99 12.27
N GLY A 108 22.96 -14.79 11.82
CA GLY A 108 21.78 -15.44 12.38
C GLY A 108 20.67 -14.44 12.65
N ASN A 109 19.85 -14.76 13.66
CA ASN A 109 18.76 -13.89 14.10
C ASN A 109 19.29 -12.56 14.65
N LYS A 110 18.48 -11.51 14.55
CA LYS A 110 18.78 -10.22 15.17
C LYS A 110 18.87 -10.37 16.70
N PRO A 111 19.74 -9.61 17.38
CA PRO A 111 19.77 -9.52 18.83
C PRO A 111 18.43 -9.03 19.38
N ILE A 112 17.91 -9.73 20.40
CA ILE A 112 16.64 -9.42 21.03
C ILE A 112 16.85 -8.46 22.20
N ILE A 113 16.16 -7.32 22.18
CA ILE A 113 16.01 -6.42 23.33
C ILE A 113 14.55 -6.50 23.78
N ASP A 114 14.32 -7.22 24.88
CA ASP A 114 12.99 -7.47 25.43
C ASP A 114 12.71 -6.56 26.63
N GLY A 115 11.74 -5.66 26.49
CA GLY A 115 11.29 -4.75 27.55
C GLY A 115 10.63 -5.45 28.74
N ASN A 116 10.23 -6.73 28.61
CA ASN A 116 9.62 -7.54 29.67
C ASN A 116 8.47 -6.81 30.39
N GLY A 117 7.55 -6.27 29.59
CA GLY A 117 6.35 -5.59 30.04
C GLY A 117 6.58 -4.23 30.71
N MET A 118 7.77 -3.64 30.61
CA MET A 118 8.08 -2.32 31.18
C MET A 118 7.14 -1.22 30.68
N THR A 119 6.89 -0.21 31.52
CA THR A 119 6.00 0.92 31.23
C THR A 119 6.72 2.26 31.41
N GLY A 120 6.20 3.30 30.77
CA GLY A 120 6.62 4.70 30.91
C GLY A 120 7.53 5.18 29.78
N GLN A 121 8.52 4.38 29.38
CA GLN A 121 9.47 4.72 28.31
C GLN A 121 9.59 3.60 27.27
N GLY A 122 10.22 3.90 26.14
CA GLY A 122 10.59 2.92 25.12
C GLY A 122 11.64 1.90 25.61
N VAL A 123 11.60 0.71 25.02
CA VAL A 123 12.60 -0.35 25.23
C VAL A 123 13.99 0.11 24.79
N VAL A 124 14.06 0.78 23.64
CA VAL A 124 15.24 1.54 23.21
C VAL A 124 14.92 3.02 23.37
N PHE A 125 15.64 3.71 24.24
CA PHE A 125 15.28 5.06 24.67
C PHE A 125 16.42 6.05 24.50
N PHE A 126 16.11 7.19 23.90
CA PHE A 126 17.01 8.34 23.76
C PHE A 126 16.35 9.60 24.31
N SER A 127 17.10 10.38 25.08
CA SER A 127 16.63 11.65 25.65
C SER A 127 17.66 12.75 25.46
N ASN A 128 17.30 13.80 24.73
CA ASN A 128 18.17 14.95 24.43
C ASN A 128 19.48 14.55 23.73
N GLN A 129 19.40 13.54 22.87
CA GLN A 129 20.53 13.01 22.08
C GLN A 129 20.31 13.27 20.59
N GLN A 130 21.40 13.20 19.81
CA GLN A 130 21.38 13.38 18.36
C GLN A 130 22.50 12.58 17.68
N TYR A 131 22.39 12.40 16.36
CA TYR A 131 23.32 11.62 15.54
C TYR A 131 23.44 10.18 16.01
N TRP A 132 22.30 9.47 15.98
CA TRP A 132 22.21 8.04 16.30
C TRP A 132 21.69 7.23 15.12
N GLU A 133 22.26 6.05 14.93
CA GLU A 133 21.75 5.02 14.03
C GLU A 133 21.42 3.75 14.81
N ILE A 134 20.21 3.23 14.64
CA ILE A 134 19.70 2.06 15.34
C ILE A 134 19.37 1.01 14.30
N ASN A 135 20.20 -0.03 14.21
CA ASN A 135 20.16 -1.00 13.14
C ASN A 135 20.03 -2.43 13.65
N ASN A 136 19.32 -3.26 12.89
CA ASN A 136 19.35 -4.72 13.00
C ASN A 136 19.00 -5.29 14.39
N LEU A 137 18.08 -4.65 15.12
CA LEU A 137 17.56 -5.17 16.40
C LEU A 137 16.23 -5.90 16.21
N ASP A 138 15.94 -6.81 17.13
CA ASP A 138 14.62 -7.37 17.39
C ASP A 138 14.12 -6.83 18.75
N ILE A 139 12.98 -6.14 18.77
CA ILE A 139 12.54 -5.32 19.91
C ILE A 139 11.11 -5.68 20.29
N SER A 140 10.91 -6.12 21.53
CA SER A 140 9.59 -6.49 22.05
C SER A 140 9.28 -5.84 23.40
N ASN A 141 8.00 -5.68 23.74
CA ASN A 141 7.58 -5.25 25.07
C ASN A 141 6.20 -5.84 25.42
N ASP A 142 6.15 -7.18 25.42
CA ASP A 142 4.93 -7.93 25.63
C ASP A 142 4.49 -7.88 27.10
N ALA A 143 3.18 -7.95 27.33
CA ALA A 143 2.60 -7.99 28.66
C ALA A 143 1.20 -8.60 28.63
N LEU A 144 0.73 -9.07 29.79
CA LEU A 144 -0.65 -9.57 29.94
C LEU A 144 -1.71 -8.46 29.88
N ALA A 145 -1.32 -7.20 30.07
CA ALA A 145 -2.23 -6.07 30.14
C ALA A 145 -1.63 -4.85 29.44
N GLU A 146 -2.50 -4.09 28.76
CA GLU A 146 -2.20 -2.81 28.15
C GLU A 146 -1.51 -1.83 29.10
N GLY A 147 -0.64 -0.98 28.56
CA GLY A 147 0.12 -0.02 29.36
C GLY A 147 0.78 1.07 28.52
N ASP A 148 1.48 1.97 29.19
CA ASP A 148 2.22 3.04 28.53
C ASP A 148 3.55 2.50 27.97
N ARG A 149 3.57 2.02 26.72
CA ARG A 149 4.71 1.29 26.13
C ARG A 149 5.10 1.81 24.75
N ARG A 150 6.41 1.80 24.47
CA ARG A 150 6.98 1.97 23.12
C ARG A 150 8.09 0.96 22.85
N GLY A 151 8.35 0.70 21.56
CA GLY A 151 9.54 -0.04 21.12
C GLY A 151 10.78 0.87 21.15
N ILE A 152 10.87 1.80 20.20
CA ILE A 152 11.92 2.82 20.12
C ILE A 152 11.31 4.18 20.42
N GLU A 153 11.88 4.91 21.36
CA GLU A 153 11.44 6.25 21.75
C GLU A 153 12.59 7.25 21.73
N VAL A 154 12.35 8.38 21.08
CA VAL A 154 13.27 9.52 21.02
C VAL A 154 12.55 10.75 21.55
N ILE A 155 13.00 11.24 22.70
CA ILE A 155 12.50 12.47 23.32
C ILE A 155 13.55 13.56 23.20
N ALA A 156 13.11 14.76 22.84
CA ALA A 156 13.91 15.97 22.94
C ALA A 156 13.12 17.08 23.66
N ASP A 157 13.71 17.63 24.72
CA ASP A 157 13.30 18.84 25.40
C ASP A 157 14.43 19.85 25.25
N THR A 158 14.50 20.47 24.07
CA THR A 158 15.57 21.39 23.70
C THR A 158 15.03 22.68 23.11
N SER A 159 15.82 23.75 23.19
CA SER A 159 15.51 25.02 22.53
C SER A 159 16.07 25.11 21.11
N GLY A 160 16.25 23.97 20.43
CA GLY A 160 16.92 23.92 19.14
C GLY A 160 16.63 22.64 18.35
N THR A 161 17.49 22.37 17.37
CA THR A 161 17.28 21.25 16.44
C THR A 161 18.00 20.00 16.92
N THR A 162 17.23 18.94 17.12
CA THR A 162 17.70 17.55 17.29
C THR A 162 17.97 16.95 15.91
N ASN A 163 19.22 16.60 15.62
CA ASN A 163 19.62 16.14 14.29
C ASN A 163 19.82 14.63 14.24
N HIS A 164 19.51 14.05 13.09
CA HIS A 164 20.01 12.75 12.66
C HIS A 164 19.63 11.57 13.57
N PHE A 165 18.54 10.90 13.21
CA PHE A 165 18.16 9.59 13.75
C PHE A 165 17.77 8.66 12.63
N TYR A 166 18.56 7.61 12.42
CA TYR A 166 18.27 6.59 11.43
C TYR A 166 17.86 5.29 12.14
N ILE A 167 16.61 4.88 11.98
CA ILE A 167 16.06 3.64 12.55
C ILE A 167 15.84 2.66 11.41
N ARG A 168 16.69 1.63 11.31
CA ARG A 168 16.78 0.81 10.10
C ARG A 168 16.82 -0.68 10.35
N ASN A 169 16.16 -1.44 9.48
CA ASN A 169 16.26 -2.89 9.49
C ASN A 169 15.94 -3.49 10.87
N ASN A 170 15.05 -2.91 11.66
CA ASN A 170 14.63 -3.47 12.95
C ASN A 170 13.37 -4.33 12.78
N ILE A 171 13.16 -5.27 13.70
CA ILE A 171 11.85 -5.89 13.93
C ILE A 171 11.35 -5.31 15.25
N ILE A 172 10.14 -4.73 15.26
CA ILE A 172 9.55 -4.14 16.46
C ILE A 172 8.15 -4.74 16.60
N HIS A 173 7.96 -5.54 17.64
CA HIS A 173 6.76 -6.35 17.76
C HIS A 173 6.29 -6.56 19.19
N ASP A 174 5.08 -7.11 19.33
CA ASP A 174 4.45 -7.41 20.62
C ASP A 174 4.57 -6.23 21.60
N ILE A 175 4.21 -5.04 21.14
CA ILE A 175 4.16 -3.84 21.97
C ILE A 175 2.76 -3.76 22.55
N GLU A 176 2.58 -4.25 23.77
CA GLU A 176 1.30 -4.22 24.49
C GLU A 176 1.05 -2.81 25.06
N GLY A 177 0.97 -1.80 24.18
CA GLY A 177 0.61 -0.43 24.56
C GLY A 177 -0.88 -0.30 24.88
N SER A 178 -1.43 0.92 24.75
CA SER A 178 -2.79 1.20 25.21
C SER A 178 -3.71 1.61 24.07
N VAL A 179 -4.75 0.82 23.81
CA VAL A 179 -5.69 1.05 22.72
C VAL A 179 -6.59 2.24 23.04
N GLY A 180 -6.69 3.20 22.12
CA GLY A 180 -7.66 4.28 22.25
C GLY A 180 -7.37 5.58 21.51
N GLY A 181 -8.18 6.58 21.81
CA GLY A 181 -8.21 7.89 21.14
C GLY A 181 -7.58 9.04 21.92
N THR A 182 -7.33 8.89 23.23
CA THR A 182 -6.84 9.97 24.09
C THR A 182 -5.37 10.30 23.81
N LEU A 183 -4.90 11.45 24.30
CA LEU A 183 -3.48 11.82 24.23
C LEU A 183 -2.58 10.78 24.90
N THR A 184 -3.04 10.17 26.01
CA THR A 184 -2.33 9.08 26.69
C THR A 184 -2.21 7.82 25.81
N ASN A 185 -3.28 7.41 25.12
CA ASN A 185 -3.23 6.24 24.24
C ASN A 185 -2.37 6.50 23.00
N LYS A 186 -2.48 7.72 22.42
CA LYS A 186 -1.76 8.14 21.20
C LYS A 186 -0.25 8.29 21.41
N LYS A 187 0.19 8.14 22.64
CA LYS A 187 1.57 8.16 23.09
C LYS A 187 2.24 6.79 22.98
N THR A 188 1.46 5.70 22.87
CA THR A 188 1.98 4.33 22.74
C THR A 188 2.14 3.96 21.27
N ALA A 189 3.34 3.47 20.90
CA ALA A 189 3.68 3.19 19.51
C ALA A 189 4.92 2.27 19.38
N ALA A 190 5.13 1.67 18.21
CA ALA A 190 6.39 0.97 17.94
C ALA A 190 7.58 1.94 17.86
N ILE A 191 7.44 3.04 17.12
CA ILE A 191 8.45 4.10 17.00
C ILE A 191 7.79 5.44 17.35
N TYR A 192 8.33 6.13 18.35
CA TYR A 192 7.78 7.39 18.86
C TYR A 192 8.85 8.48 18.94
N PHE A 193 8.66 9.57 18.20
CA PHE A 193 9.43 10.80 18.32
C PHE A 193 8.60 11.88 19.00
N GLU A 194 9.15 12.54 20.01
CA GLU A 194 8.46 13.60 20.75
C GLU A 194 9.39 14.77 21.07
N GLY A 195 8.98 15.97 20.64
CA GLY A 195 9.45 17.23 21.22
C GLY A 195 8.65 17.56 22.49
N GLN A 196 9.30 18.09 23.52
CA GLN A 196 8.67 18.45 24.80
C GLN A 196 8.81 19.95 25.15
N SER A 197 9.39 20.73 24.24
CA SER A 197 9.41 22.19 24.28
C SER A 197 8.81 22.77 23.01
N GLU A 198 8.22 23.97 23.12
CA GLU A 198 7.72 24.78 21.98
C GLU A 198 8.84 25.28 21.07
N MET A 199 10.09 24.90 21.35
CA MET A 199 11.28 25.26 20.58
C MET A 199 12.05 24.04 20.03
N THR A 200 11.59 22.82 20.30
CA THR A 200 12.27 21.60 19.86
C THR A 200 11.93 21.26 18.42
N GLN A 201 12.94 21.28 17.55
CA GLN A 201 12.83 20.83 16.16
C GLN A 201 13.51 19.49 15.96
N PHE A 202 13.08 18.74 14.95
CA PHE A 202 13.80 17.57 14.46
C PHE A 202 14.26 17.79 13.02
N ASN A 203 15.43 17.27 12.68
CA ASN A 203 15.98 17.35 11.34
C ASN A 203 16.72 16.05 10.97
N ASP A 204 16.58 15.61 9.71
CA ASP A 204 17.28 14.43 9.16
C ASP A 204 16.89 13.13 9.88
N ILE A 205 15.59 12.80 9.83
CA ILE A 205 15.05 11.59 10.46
C ILE A 205 14.71 10.58 9.36
N VAL A 206 15.27 9.38 9.48
CA VAL A 206 15.02 8.28 8.53
C VAL A 206 14.52 7.06 9.29
N ILE A 207 13.35 6.57 8.90
CA ILE A 207 12.78 5.31 9.40
C ILE A 207 12.61 4.39 8.21
N GLU A 208 13.51 3.42 8.06
CA GLU A 208 13.56 2.61 6.83
C GLU A 208 13.74 1.10 7.02
N ASN A 209 13.12 0.31 6.15
CA ASN A 209 13.28 -1.15 6.10
C ASN A 209 12.94 -1.86 7.43
N ASN A 210 12.10 -1.29 8.28
CA ASN A 210 11.67 -1.93 9.52
C ASN A 210 10.46 -2.83 9.27
N VAL A 211 10.36 -3.89 10.06
CA VAL A 211 9.15 -4.72 10.17
C VAL A 211 8.51 -4.40 11.52
N ILE A 212 7.28 -3.90 11.50
CA ILE A 212 6.54 -3.47 12.70
C ILE A 212 5.24 -4.26 12.76
N HIS A 213 5.01 -5.03 13.82
CA HIS A 213 3.79 -5.82 13.91
C HIS A 213 3.32 -6.14 15.33
N ASP A 214 2.03 -6.47 15.48
CA ASP A 214 1.45 -6.81 16.78
C ASP A 214 1.62 -5.66 17.80
N VAL A 215 1.17 -4.46 17.42
CA VAL A 215 1.38 -3.24 18.19
C VAL A 215 0.06 -2.60 18.60
N LYS A 216 -0.03 -2.29 19.89
CA LYS A 216 -0.97 -1.34 20.46
C LYS A 216 -0.18 -0.09 20.88
N ASN A 217 -0.52 1.13 20.51
CA ASN A 217 -1.66 1.58 19.71
C ASN A 217 -1.34 1.81 18.23
N GLN A 218 -0.13 2.31 17.92
CA GLN A 218 0.23 2.86 16.59
C GLN A 218 1.61 2.34 16.13
N GLY A 219 1.86 2.33 14.82
CA GLY A 219 3.18 1.97 14.30
C GLY A 219 4.22 3.08 14.52
N ILE A 220 4.21 4.10 13.66
CA ILE A 220 5.19 5.20 13.66
C ILE A 220 4.50 6.52 14.00
N VAL A 221 5.06 7.30 14.93
CA VAL A 221 4.50 8.58 15.34
C VAL A 221 5.60 9.63 15.46
N THR A 222 5.39 10.77 14.81
CA THR A 222 6.05 12.03 15.18
C THR A 222 5.09 12.89 16.00
N ASN A 223 5.62 13.61 16.99
CA ASN A 223 4.80 14.43 17.89
C ASN A 223 5.59 15.60 18.49
N ASN A 224 4.88 16.57 19.04
CA ASN A 224 5.40 17.49 20.05
C ASN A 224 4.32 17.65 21.12
N SER A 225 4.63 17.34 22.38
CA SER A 225 3.66 17.38 23.48
C SER A 225 3.56 18.74 24.18
N ALA A 226 4.45 19.68 23.86
CA ALA A 226 4.35 21.05 24.35
C ALA A 226 3.28 21.86 23.63
N ILE A 227 2.83 21.41 22.46
CA ILE A 227 1.87 22.15 21.64
C ILE A 227 0.45 21.61 21.79
N ASP A 228 -0.51 22.54 21.85
CA ASP A 228 -1.92 22.22 21.68
C ASP A 228 -2.26 22.17 20.19
N PHE A 229 -2.37 20.96 19.64
CA PHE A 229 -2.77 20.75 18.24
C PHE A 229 -4.20 21.23 17.90
N SER A 230 -4.95 21.74 18.87
CA SER A 230 -6.26 22.39 18.65
C SER A 230 -6.20 23.92 18.66
N ALA A 231 -5.07 24.52 19.07
CA ALA A 231 -4.89 25.98 19.07
C ALA A 231 -4.47 26.49 17.69
N ASP A 232 -4.89 27.69 17.29
CA ASP A 232 -4.71 28.23 15.93
C ASP A 232 -3.25 28.57 15.54
N GLU A 233 -2.30 28.65 16.48
CA GLU A 233 -0.91 29.16 16.28
C GLU A 233 0.08 28.17 15.61
N TYR A 234 -0.39 26.98 15.25
CA TYR A 234 0.45 25.89 14.75
C TYR A 234 0.08 25.45 13.32
N TYR A 235 -0.37 26.39 12.50
CA TYR A 235 -0.52 26.15 11.06
C TYR A 235 0.86 26.17 10.37
N PRO A 236 1.13 25.28 9.39
CA PRO A 236 2.43 25.23 8.75
C PRO A 236 2.91 26.55 8.13
N GLY A 237 4.04 27.04 8.64
CA GLY A 237 4.67 28.30 8.22
C GLY A 237 4.59 29.43 9.24
N GLU A 238 3.74 29.31 10.26
CA GLU A 238 3.68 30.26 11.38
C GLU A 238 4.90 30.13 12.31
N SER A 239 5.13 31.15 13.15
CA SER A 239 6.28 31.18 14.05
C SER A 239 6.29 30.00 15.02
N GLY A 240 5.15 29.70 15.66
CA GLY A 240 5.02 28.57 16.58
C GLY A 240 5.34 27.24 15.89
N TRP A 241 4.73 27.01 14.73
CA TRP A 241 5.01 25.81 13.93
C TRP A 241 6.48 25.68 13.48
N ASN A 242 7.10 26.77 13.04
CA ASN A 242 8.51 26.75 12.59
C ASN A 242 9.47 26.36 13.71
N ASN A 243 9.10 26.59 14.98
CA ASN A 243 9.89 26.26 16.15
C ASN A 243 9.81 24.77 16.54
N VAL A 244 8.84 24.01 16.02
CA VAL A 244 8.59 22.61 16.44
C VAL A 244 8.61 21.57 15.32
N LYS A 245 8.93 22.01 14.09
CA LYS A 245 8.82 21.20 12.88
C LYS A 245 9.84 20.05 12.79
N TYR A 246 9.50 19.09 11.93
CA TYR A 246 10.32 17.99 11.48
C TYR A 246 10.78 18.27 10.04
N ALA A 247 12.04 18.67 9.85
CA ALA A 247 12.63 18.87 8.54
C ALA A 247 13.34 17.61 8.04
N LYS A 248 13.36 17.37 6.72
CA LYS A 248 14.04 16.20 6.10
C LYS A 248 13.63 14.86 6.75
N LEU A 249 12.33 14.67 6.93
CA LEU A 249 11.75 13.41 7.41
C LEU A 249 11.54 12.45 6.24
N ALA A 250 12.07 11.23 6.34
CA ALA A 250 11.84 10.14 5.41
C ALA A 250 11.36 8.88 6.14
N ILE A 251 10.20 8.35 5.76
CA ILE A 251 9.65 7.08 6.25
C ILE A 251 9.48 6.16 5.05
N ARG A 252 10.32 5.14 4.91
CA ARG A 252 10.33 4.35 3.67
C ARG A 252 10.57 2.87 3.80
N SER A 253 10.00 2.10 2.88
CA SER A 253 10.27 0.65 2.78
C SER A 253 9.93 -0.13 4.06
N ASN A 254 9.07 0.39 4.93
CA ASN A 254 8.66 -0.31 6.14
C ASN A 254 7.48 -1.25 5.85
N THR A 255 7.45 -2.40 6.51
CA THR A 255 6.29 -3.30 6.52
C THR A 255 5.62 -3.19 7.89
N ILE A 256 4.37 -2.75 7.94
CA ILE A 256 3.66 -2.41 9.17
C ILE A 256 2.32 -3.14 9.19
N TYR A 257 2.09 -4.04 10.15
CA TYR A 257 0.85 -4.81 10.16
C TYR A 257 0.35 -5.25 11.52
N ASN A 258 -0.93 -5.63 11.60
CA ASN A 258 -1.61 -5.93 12.85
C ASN A 258 -1.43 -4.82 13.90
N ILE A 259 -1.84 -3.62 13.51
CA ILE A 259 -1.77 -2.43 14.37
C ILE A 259 -3.17 -2.13 14.88
N SER A 260 -3.32 -1.98 16.19
CA SER A 260 -4.65 -1.77 16.79
C SER A 260 -5.34 -0.50 16.29
N LYS A 261 -4.56 0.46 15.78
CA LYS A 261 -5.03 1.73 15.26
C LYS A 261 -4.34 2.14 13.96
N ASN A 262 -3.51 3.18 13.97
CA ASN A 262 -2.90 3.78 12.78
C ASN A 262 -1.53 3.17 12.52
N ALA A 263 -1.21 2.82 11.27
CA ALA A 263 0.16 2.42 10.92
C ALA A 263 1.14 3.58 11.12
N MET A 264 0.74 4.80 10.77
CA MET A 264 1.52 5.98 11.14
C MET A 264 0.73 7.28 11.25
N ILE A 265 1.24 8.15 12.12
CA ILE A 265 0.93 9.57 12.18
C ILE A 265 2.19 10.37 11.86
N VAL A 266 2.09 11.21 10.84
CA VAL A 266 3.14 12.16 10.46
C VAL A 266 2.69 13.56 10.86
N ARG A 267 3.15 14.03 12.01
CA ARG A 267 2.94 15.40 12.48
C ARG A 267 4.12 16.31 12.14
N LEU A 268 3.81 17.59 11.91
CA LEU A 268 4.79 18.69 11.90
C LEU A 268 5.85 18.59 10.79
N ALA A 269 5.62 17.81 9.74
CA ALA A 269 6.59 17.61 8.68
C ALA A 269 6.67 18.83 7.73
N ASP A 270 7.90 19.29 7.48
CA ASP A 270 8.23 20.32 6.48
C ASP A 270 8.84 19.65 5.25
N GLY A 271 8.00 19.26 4.29
CA GLY A 271 8.44 18.56 3.08
C GLY A 271 8.89 17.12 3.33
N GLY A 272 8.17 16.36 4.15
CA GLY A 272 8.48 14.95 4.42
C GLY A 272 8.23 14.04 3.20
N VAL A 273 8.85 12.86 3.21
CA VAL A 273 8.61 11.81 2.19
C VAL A 273 8.24 10.51 2.87
N VAL A 274 7.08 9.95 2.53
CA VAL A 274 6.60 8.64 3.00
C VAL A 274 6.43 7.73 1.79
N GLU A 275 7.32 6.78 1.60
CA GLU A 275 7.34 6.00 0.35
C GLU A 275 7.72 4.52 0.45
N TYR A 276 7.19 3.69 -0.45
CA TYR A 276 7.49 2.24 -0.48
C TYR A 276 7.10 1.50 0.80
N ASN A 277 6.22 2.05 1.64
CA ASN A 277 5.73 1.36 2.82
C ASN A 277 4.56 0.44 2.45
N VAL A 278 4.50 -0.72 3.09
CA VAL A 278 3.35 -1.63 3.04
C VAL A 278 2.69 -1.61 4.42
N ALA A 279 1.45 -1.17 4.50
CA ALA A 279 0.69 -1.10 5.74
C ALA A 279 -0.62 -1.90 5.61
N HIS A 280 -0.82 -2.92 6.45
CA HIS A 280 -2.04 -3.71 6.37
C HIS A 280 -2.55 -4.21 7.72
N ASP A 281 -3.82 -4.65 7.75
CA ASP A 281 -4.46 -5.09 8.99
C ASP A 281 -4.30 -4.03 10.09
N THR A 282 -4.70 -2.81 9.77
CA THR A 282 -4.73 -1.66 10.69
C THR A 282 -6.12 -1.51 11.28
N ALA A 283 -6.25 -0.68 12.32
CA ALA A 283 -7.50 -0.47 13.04
C ALA A 283 -8.10 -1.79 13.60
N THR A 284 -7.24 -2.70 14.08
CA THR A 284 -7.68 -4.02 14.58
C THR A 284 -8.29 -4.00 15.98
N GLY A 285 -7.99 -2.95 16.77
CA GLY A 285 -8.52 -2.77 18.13
C GLY A 285 -9.46 -1.57 18.28
N THR A 286 -9.43 -0.61 17.37
CA THR A 286 -10.28 0.59 17.40
C THR A 286 -10.34 1.24 16.00
N THR A 287 -10.84 2.48 15.88
CA THR A 287 -10.91 3.20 14.59
C THR A 287 -9.60 3.92 14.27
N GLY A 288 -9.27 4.05 12.98
CA GLY A 288 -8.18 4.92 12.55
C GLY A 288 -7.85 4.80 11.06
N ASN A 289 -7.32 5.89 10.49
CA ASN A 289 -6.77 5.92 9.15
C ASN A 289 -5.40 5.24 9.10
N THR A 290 -5.03 4.64 7.97
CA THR A 290 -3.81 3.84 7.89
C THR A 290 -2.55 4.71 7.98
N MET A 291 -2.44 5.72 7.11
CA MET A 291 -1.32 6.67 7.09
C MET A 291 -1.86 8.09 6.89
N PHE A 292 -1.51 9.01 7.79
CA PHE A 292 -2.03 10.37 7.70
C PHE A 292 -1.06 11.43 8.19
N THR A 293 -1.27 12.64 7.69
CA THR A 293 -0.48 13.82 8.07
C THR A 293 -1.30 14.74 8.94
N ARG A 294 -0.67 15.47 9.85
CA ARG A 294 -1.32 16.57 10.59
C ARG A 294 -0.33 17.71 10.79
N SER A 295 -0.76 18.96 10.66
CA SER A 295 0.11 20.12 10.80
C SER A 295 1.38 19.98 9.96
N SER A 296 1.28 19.47 8.74
CA SER A 296 2.42 19.12 7.89
C SER A 296 2.25 19.73 6.50
N ARG A 297 3.29 20.31 5.93
CA ARG A 297 3.19 20.93 4.60
C ARG A 297 4.05 20.24 3.57
N ASN A 298 3.62 20.29 2.32
CA ASN A 298 4.39 19.82 1.16
C ASN A 298 4.93 18.38 1.31
N THR A 299 4.28 17.58 2.15
CA THR A 299 4.70 16.21 2.44
C THR A 299 4.15 15.29 1.35
N VAL A 300 5.01 14.42 0.83
CA VAL A 300 4.68 13.52 -0.28
C VAL A 300 4.55 12.11 0.24
N LEU A 301 3.38 11.51 0.05
CA LEU A 301 3.13 10.10 0.28
C LEU A 301 3.01 9.42 -1.08
N GLN A 302 3.97 8.55 -1.39
CA GLN A 302 4.07 7.95 -2.72
C GLN A 302 4.51 6.50 -2.73
N TYR A 303 4.05 5.71 -3.70
CA TYR A 303 4.46 4.30 -3.81
C TYR A 303 4.20 3.50 -2.52
N ASN A 304 3.15 3.80 -1.77
CA ASN A 304 2.79 2.96 -0.62
C ASN A 304 1.67 2.00 -1.01
N GLU A 305 1.57 0.90 -0.28
CA GLU A 305 0.49 -0.06 -0.37
C GLU A 305 -0.26 -0.13 0.97
N GLY A 306 -1.58 -0.02 0.92
CA GLY A 306 -2.43 0.05 2.10
C GLY A 306 -3.65 -0.84 1.96
N TYR A 307 -3.79 -1.87 2.81
CA TYR A 307 -4.91 -2.80 2.68
C TYR A 307 -5.45 -3.36 4.00
N LEU A 308 -6.69 -3.85 3.95
CA LEU A 308 -7.34 -4.48 5.11
C LEU A 308 -7.36 -3.59 6.37
N ASN A 309 -7.54 -2.28 6.23
CA ASN A 309 -7.95 -1.46 7.37
C ASN A 309 -9.33 -1.93 7.88
N ARG A 310 -9.42 -2.25 9.18
CA ARG A 310 -10.58 -2.91 9.81
C ARG A 310 -11.49 -1.98 10.60
N SER A 311 -11.39 -0.66 10.41
CA SER A 311 -12.18 0.30 11.19
C SER A 311 -13.70 0.01 11.11
N PRO A 312 -14.44 0.01 12.24
CA PRO A 312 -15.84 -0.43 12.28
C PRO A 312 -16.89 0.56 11.74
N GLY A 313 -16.52 1.77 11.33
CA GLY A 313 -17.49 2.67 10.66
C GLY A 313 -17.14 4.17 10.56
N VAL A 314 -16.09 4.63 11.22
CA VAL A 314 -15.49 5.97 11.01
C VAL A 314 -14.01 5.79 10.69
N ASP A 315 -13.36 6.78 10.08
CA ASP A 315 -11.97 6.65 9.59
C ASP A 315 -11.86 5.49 8.58
N GLY A 316 -10.76 4.76 8.63
CA GLY A 316 -10.62 3.45 8.00
C GLY A 316 -10.15 3.46 6.56
N ASN A 317 -9.67 4.60 6.09
CA ASN A 317 -9.09 4.79 4.76
C ASN A 317 -7.59 4.45 4.75
N MET A 318 -7.00 4.47 3.56
CA MET A 318 -5.54 4.42 3.43
C MET A 318 -4.90 5.76 3.85
N TYR A 319 -5.40 6.86 3.29
CA TYR A 319 -4.80 8.18 3.40
C TYR A 319 -5.71 9.25 3.98
N ASP A 320 -5.12 10.19 4.72
CA ASP A 320 -5.84 11.34 5.23
C ASP A 320 -4.91 12.57 5.36
N PRO A 321 -5.11 13.62 4.55
CA PRO A 321 -4.64 14.96 4.88
C PRO A 321 -5.47 15.50 6.04
N ASP A 322 -5.14 15.06 7.25
CA ASP A 322 -5.75 15.52 8.50
C ASP A 322 -5.34 16.99 8.75
N LEU A 323 -5.93 17.63 9.76
CA LEU A 323 -5.95 19.09 9.95
C LEU A 323 -4.59 19.75 9.70
N ARG A 324 -4.61 20.85 8.93
CA ARG A 324 -3.45 21.70 8.65
C ARG A 324 -2.40 20.99 7.82
N SER A 325 -2.83 20.38 6.71
CA SER A 325 -1.97 19.60 5.81
C SER A 325 -1.75 20.21 4.41
N PRO A 326 -1.46 21.53 4.27
CA PRO A 326 -1.45 22.20 2.97
C PRO A 326 -0.33 21.68 2.06
N GLY A 327 -0.61 21.62 0.76
CA GLY A 327 0.36 21.22 -0.25
C GLY A 327 0.75 19.73 -0.21
N THR A 328 0.10 18.90 0.60
CA THR A 328 0.40 17.47 0.64
C THR A 328 0.02 16.76 -0.66
N VAL A 329 0.84 15.77 -1.05
CA VAL A 329 0.71 15.04 -2.31
C VAL A 329 0.61 13.55 -2.03
N TRP A 330 -0.42 12.91 -2.57
CA TRP A 330 -0.79 11.51 -2.36
C TRP A 330 -0.81 10.80 -3.72
N GLN A 331 0.23 10.04 -4.06
CA GLN A 331 0.44 9.61 -5.44
C GLN A 331 1.02 8.20 -5.64
N TYR A 332 0.81 7.61 -6.82
CA TYR A 332 1.45 6.34 -7.23
C TYR A 332 1.25 5.18 -6.24
N SER A 333 0.19 5.23 -5.43
CA SER A 333 -0.05 4.29 -4.34
C SER A 333 -1.19 3.34 -4.67
N TYR A 334 -1.22 2.20 -3.99
CA TYR A 334 -2.21 1.16 -4.19
C TYR A 334 -2.98 0.89 -2.90
N SER A 335 -4.29 1.11 -2.91
CA SER A 335 -5.18 0.79 -1.80
C SER A 335 -6.11 -0.36 -2.17
N HIS A 336 -6.32 -1.32 -1.27
CA HIS A 336 -7.33 -2.35 -1.50
C HIS A 336 -7.95 -2.95 -0.25
N ASP A 337 -9.21 -3.38 -0.36
CA ASP A 337 -9.96 -4.10 0.67
C ASP A 337 -10.07 -3.39 2.04
N ASN A 338 -9.81 -2.08 2.10
CA ASN A 338 -9.97 -1.27 3.31
C ASN A 338 -11.46 -1.03 3.60
N ASN A 339 -11.83 -0.88 4.87
CA ASN A 339 -13.23 -0.62 5.24
C ASN A 339 -13.74 0.75 4.77
N HIS A 340 -12.84 1.70 4.55
CA HIS A 340 -13.07 2.91 3.75
C HIS A 340 -11.92 3.08 2.76
N GLY A 341 -12.11 3.77 1.64
CA GLY A 341 -11.18 3.65 0.52
C GLY A 341 -9.95 4.51 0.58
N LEU A 342 -9.57 5.05 -0.58
CA LEU A 342 -8.26 5.66 -0.76
C LEU A 342 -8.02 6.81 0.21
N ILE A 343 -8.96 7.77 0.30
CA ILE A 343 -8.67 9.02 1.00
C ILE A 343 -9.90 9.69 1.64
N TRP A 344 -9.73 10.21 2.85
CA TRP A 344 -10.64 11.17 3.46
C TRP A 344 -9.93 12.48 3.70
N PHE A 345 -10.64 13.59 3.53
CA PHE A 345 -10.13 14.92 3.78
C PHE A 345 -10.63 15.39 5.15
N CYS A 346 -9.86 15.14 6.20
CA CYS A 346 -10.09 15.66 7.55
C CYS A 346 -9.27 16.95 7.79
N THR A 347 -9.40 17.92 6.89
CA THR A 347 -8.59 19.13 6.75
C THR A 347 -9.04 20.31 7.61
N ASP A 348 -8.24 21.39 7.63
CA ASP A 348 -8.66 22.71 8.14
C ASP A 348 -9.11 23.65 7.01
N PRO A 349 -9.97 24.67 7.29
CA PRO A 349 -10.53 25.55 6.25
C PRO A 349 -9.49 26.22 5.35
N GLU A 350 -8.32 26.58 5.88
CA GLU A 350 -7.23 27.22 5.14
C GLU A 350 -6.45 26.25 4.23
N ASP A 351 -6.62 24.94 4.38
CA ASP A 351 -5.85 23.95 3.63
C ASP A 351 -6.09 24.09 2.11
N SER A 352 -5.00 24.13 1.37
CA SER A 352 -5.01 24.27 -0.09
C SER A 352 -3.80 23.59 -0.73
N GLY A 353 -3.84 23.40 -2.05
CA GLY A 353 -2.76 22.77 -2.81
C GLY A 353 -2.67 21.25 -2.59
N LEU A 354 -3.72 20.62 -2.06
CA LEU A 354 -3.78 19.18 -1.85
C LEU A 354 -3.84 18.46 -3.21
N ILE A 355 -3.03 17.42 -3.41
CA ILE A 355 -2.99 16.68 -4.67
C ILE A 355 -3.17 15.19 -4.43
N VAL A 356 -4.15 14.56 -5.08
CA VAL A 356 -4.35 13.11 -5.07
C VAL A 356 -4.31 12.60 -6.51
N ARG A 357 -3.27 11.86 -6.89
CA ARG A 357 -3.08 11.51 -8.30
C ARG A 357 -2.43 10.18 -8.59
N TYR A 358 -2.76 9.60 -9.74
CA TYR A 358 -2.14 8.35 -10.22
C TYR A 358 -2.12 7.26 -9.16
N ASN A 359 -3.16 7.16 -8.33
CA ASN A 359 -3.33 6.04 -7.41
C ASN A 359 -4.27 5.00 -8.02
N ILE A 360 -4.16 3.78 -7.52
CA ILE A 360 -5.09 2.69 -7.82
C ILE A 360 -5.80 2.31 -6.52
N SER A 361 -7.13 2.25 -6.55
CA SER A 361 -7.96 1.75 -5.45
C SER A 361 -8.79 0.58 -5.95
N GLN A 362 -8.65 -0.59 -5.33
CA GLN A 362 -9.34 -1.82 -5.73
C GLN A 362 -10.15 -2.37 -4.56
N ASN A 363 -11.47 -2.54 -4.74
CA ASN A 363 -12.35 -3.21 -3.78
C ASN A 363 -12.34 -2.62 -2.36
N ASP A 364 -11.83 -1.41 -2.21
CA ASP A 364 -12.04 -0.61 -1.03
C ASP A 364 -13.55 -0.39 -0.80
N LYS A 365 -13.95 -0.34 0.46
CA LYS A 365 -15.34 -0.25 0.89
C LYS A 365 -15.65 1.17 1.35
N GLY A 366 -16.83 1.35 1.98
CA GLY A 366 -17.17 2.60 2.64
C GLY A 366 -17.17 3.80 1.70
N ASN A 367 -16.39 4.83 2.01
CA ASN A 367 -16.24 6.01 1.15
C ASN A 367 -14.87 5.96 0.46
N LEU A 368 -14.84 5.91 -0.88
CA LEU A 368 -13.57 5.82 -1.63
C LEU A 368 -12.81 7.14 -1.59
N VAL A 369 -13.54 8.23 -1.80
CA VAL A 369 -13.07 9.60 -1.63
C VAL A 369 -14.10 10.32 -0.74
N TYR A 370 -13.71 10.68 0.48
CA TYR A 370 -14.57 11.43 1.38
C TYR A 370 -14.08 12.87 1.56
N ILE A 371 -14.79 13.81 0.96
CA ILE A 371 -14.63 15.24 1.18
C ILE A 371 -15.37 15.60 2.48
N ASN A 372 -14.71 15.47 3.62
CA ASN A 372 -15.36 15.51 4.93
C ASN A 372 -15.30 16.91 5.56
N TYR A 373 -14.12 17.51 5.68
CA TYR A 373 -13.93 18.79 6.36
C TYR A 373 -13.75 19.93 5.35
N ALA A 374 -13.73 21.17 5.84
CA ALA A 374 -13.58 22.34 4.99
C ALA A 374 -12.14 22.47 4.47
N PHE A 375 -11.98 22.99 3.25
CA PHE A 375 -10.69 23.36 2.65
C PHE A 375 -10.90 24.24 1.41
N THR A 376 -9.87 24.98 1.01
CA THR A 376 -9.94 25.93 -0.12
C THR A 376 -9.33 25.43 -1.44
N GLY A 377 -8.62 24.29 -1.46
CA GLY A 377 -8.14 23.75 -2.73
C GLY A 377 -7.59 22.33 -2.71
N ALA A 378 -8.25 21.41 -3.41
CA ALA A 378 -7.73 20.09 -3.73
C ALA A 378 -7.84 19.76 -5.23
N SER A 379 -6.88 18.99 -5.75
CA SER A 379 -6.89 18.45 -7.12
C SER A 379 -6.78 16.94 -7.08
N ILE A 380 -7.86 16.25 -7.47
CA ILE A 380 -7.96 14.80 -7.46
C ILE A 380 -8.01 14.33 -8.91
N TYR A 381 -6.92 13.75 -9.44
CA TYR A 381 -6.87 13.45 -10.86
C TYR A 381 -6.09 12.21 -11.25
N ASN A 382 -6.44 11.63 -12.40
CA ASN A 382 -5.75 10.47 -12.95
C ASN A 382 -5.65 9.28 -11.99
N ASN A 383 -6.60 9.12 -11.06
CA ASN A 383 -6.69 7.92 -10.23
C ASN A 383 -7.57 6.87 -10.93
N THR A 384 -7.33 5.59 -10.65
CA THR A 384 -8.14 4.47 -11.14
C THR A 384 -8.80 3.76 -9.96
N PHE A 385 -10.13 3.70 -9.96
CA PHE A 385 -10.92 3.01 -8.95
C PHE A 385 -11.61 1.80 -9.58
N PHE A 386 -11.50 0.64 -8.94
CA PHE A 386 -12.21 -0.57 -9.31
C PHE A 386 -13.08 -1.06 -8.17
N ILE A 387 -14.33 -1.32 -8.49
CA ILE A 387 -15.34 -1.75 -7.54
C ILE A 387 -15.90 -3.09 -8.04
N GLY A 388 -15.55 -4.17 -7.34
CA GLY A 388 -16.08 -5.50 -7.61
C GLY A 388 -17.59 -5.60 -7.39
N SER A 389 -18.21 -6.60 -8.05
CA SER A 389 -19.62 -6.92 -7.85
C SER A 389 -19.88 -7.35 -6.40
N GLY A 390 -21.01 -6.91 -5.82
CA GLY A 390 -21.39 -7.24 -4.44
C GLY A 390 -20.84 -6.28 -3.37
N LEU A 391 -20.00 -5.32 -3.75
CA LEU A 391 -19.63 -4.20 -2.87
C LEU A 391 -20.69 -3.09 -2.94
N SER A 392 -20.67 -2.16 -1.99
CA SER A 392 -21.61 -1.03 -1.95
C SER A 392 -20.96 0.29 -1.49
N PRO A 393 -19.83 0.73 -2.10
CA PRO A 393 -19.16 1.93 -1.66
C PRO A 393 -19.91 3.21 -2.09
N THR A 394 -19.71 4.29 -1.34
CA THR A 394 -19.91 5.65 -1.84
C THR A 394 -18.63 6.10 -2.53
N ILE A 395 -18.67 6.31 -3.84
CA ILE A 395 -17.49 6.60 -4.66
C ILE A 395 -16.93 7.98 -4.32
N ILE A 396 -17.80 9.00 -4.32
CA ILE A 396 -17.50 10.32 -3.78
C ILE A 396 -18.57 10.65 -2.77
N ARG A 397 -18.14 10.98 -1.55
CA ARG A 397 -19.01 11.56 -0.52
C ARG A 397 -18.53 12.97 -0.22
N GLU A 398 -19.48 13.88 -0.05
CA GLU A 398 -19.24 15.21 0.47
C GLU A 398 -20.07 15.42 1.73
N ASN A 399 -19.45 16.06 2.72
CA ASN A 399 -20.16 16.51 3.91
C ASN A 399 -20.76 17.90 3.65
N PRO A 400 -22.10 18.05 3.62
CA PRO A 400 -22.74 19.32 3.29
C PRO A 400 -22.61 20.40 4.37
N ALA A 401 -22.13 20.04 5.57
CA ALA A 401 -21.90 21.01 6.65
C ALA A 401 -20.63 21.85 6.45
N ASN A 402 -19.73 21.43 5.57
CA ASN A 402 -18.42 22.04 5.39
C ASN A 402 -18.27 22.61 3.98
N ALA A 403 -17.52 23.70 3.88
CA ALA A 403 -17.23 24.34 2.60
C ALA A 403 -15.95 23.80 2.00
N HIS A 404 -16.01 23.27 0.79
CA HIS A 404 -14.87 22.66 0.11
C HIS A 404 -14.75 23.15 -1.33
N THR A 405 -13.50 23.33 -1.77
CA THR A 405 -13.18 23.69 -3.16
C THR A 405 -12.23 22.67 -3.77
N TYR A 406 -12.66 21.91 -4.78
CA TYR A 406 -11.83 20.89 -5.42
C TYR A 406 -12.09 20.69 -6.91
N SER A 407 -11.13 20.07 -7.60
CA SER A 407 -11.33 19.48 -8.91
C SER A 407 -11.21 17.95 -8.86
N PHE A 408 -12.00 17.28 -9.69
CA PHE A 408 -11.96 15.83 -9.89
C PHE A 408 -11.89 15.55 -11.39
N ASP A 409 -10.68 15.38 -11.91
CA ASP A 409 -10.40 15.40 -13.35
C ASP A 409 -9.69 14.12 -13.81
N ASN A 410 -9.94 13.63 -15.03
CA ASN A 410 -9.22 12.48 -15.60
C ASN A 410 -9.26 11.17 -14.79
N ASN A 411 -10.12 11.03 -13.78
CA ASN A 411 -10.19 9.79 -13.00
C ASN A 411 -10.95 8.72 -13.80
N LEU A 412 -10.62 7.45 -13.56
CA LEU A 412 -11.28 6.30 -14.16
C LEU A 412 -11.97 5.50 -13.07
N ILE A 413 -13.30 5.43 -13.14
CA ILE A 413 -14.16 4.63 -12.26
C ILE A 413 -14.64 3.41 -13.05
N TYR A 414 -14.22 2.22 -12.62
CA TYR A 414 -14.70 0.94 -13.12
C TYR A 414 -15.62 0.32 -12.07
N ASN A 415 -16.93 0.48 -12.24
CA ASN A 415 -17.93 0.13 -11.24
C ASN A 415 -18.74 -1.11 -11.64
N ASN A 416 -18.47 -2.26 -11.04
CA ASN A 416 -19.31 -3.46 -11.21
C ASN A 416 -20.39 -3.58 -10.11
N SER A 417 -20.48 -2.63 -9.18
CA SER A 417 -21.48 -2.64 -8.12
C SER A 417 -22.79 -1.98 -8.55
N SER A 418 -23.88 -2.74 -8.43
CA SER A 418 -25.25 -2.23 -8.64
C SER A 418 -25.75 -1.30 -7.53
N THR A 419 -25.00 -1.16 -6.43
CA THR A 419 -25.38 -0.39 -5.24
C THR A 419 -24.38 0.70 -4.88
N ALA A 420 -23.31 0.87 -5.65
CA ALA A 420 -22.41 2.00 -5.48
C ALA A 420 -23.17 3.32 -5.72
N SER A 421 -22.71 4.40 -5.09
CA SER A 421 -23.39 5.68 -5.13
C SER A 421 -22.43 6.87 -5.08
N TYR A 422 -22.96 8.04 -5.40
CA TYR A 422 -22.32 9.33 -5.14
C TYR A 422 -23.21 10.16 -4.21
N VAL A 423 -22.60 10.93 -3.33
CA VAL A 423 -23.28 11.83 -2.41
C VAL A 423 -22.62 13.20 -2.50
N PHE A 424 -23.23 14.10 -3.26
CA PHE A 424 -22.78 15.48 -3.42
C PHE A 424 -23.61 16.43 -2.53
N ALA A 425 -22.95 17.38 -1.90
CA ALA A 425 -23.56 18.47 -1.16
C ALA A 425 -24.26 19.44 -2.13
N SER A 426 -25.45 19.90 -1.78
CA SER A 426 -26.26 20.81 -2.63
C SER A 426 -25.82 22.28 -2.57
N SER A 427 -25.00 22.65 -1.58
CA SER A 427 -24.56 24.03 -1.32
C SER A 427 -23.23 24.03 -0.58
N GLY A 428 -22.54 25.16 -0.54
CA GLY A 428 -21.28 25.32 0.21
C GLY A 428 -20.05 24.75 -0.51
N THR A 429 -20.21 24.14 -1.68
CA THR A 429 -19.11 23.52 -2.42
C THR A 429 -18.85 24.23 -3.74
N THR A 430 -17.57 24.46 -4.05
CA THR A 430 -17.09 24.80 -5.38
C THR A 430 -16.37 23.58 -5.96
N ARG A 431 -17.03 22.82 -6.84
CA ARG A 431 -16.42 21.65 -7.48
C ARG A 431 -16.38 21.78 -8.98
N SER A 432 -15.34 21.22 -9.59
CA SER A 432 -15.25 21.01 -11.03
C SER A 432 -14.94 19.55 -11.33
N LEU A 433 -15.69 18.96 -12.25
CA LEU A 433 -15.47 17.60 -12.73
C LEU A 433 -15.27 17.69 -14.24
N ASP A 434 -14.18 17.13 -14.77
CA ASP A 434 -13.97 17.12 -16.21
C ASP A 434 -13.15 15.91 -16.67
N SER A 435 -13.52 15.40 -17.85
CA SER A 435 -12.77 14.35 -18.54
C SER A 435 -12.61 13.06 -17.71
N ASN A 436 -13.57 12.71 -16.85
CA ASN A 436 -13.55 11.44 -16.12
C ASN A 436 -14.16 10.31 -16.98
N THR A 437 -13.75 9.08 -16.68
CA THR A 437 -14.35 7.86 -17.25
C THR A 437 -15.17 7.18 -16.17
N PHE A 438 -16.44 6.93 -16.44
CA PHE A 438 -17.34 6.17 -15.58
C PHE A 438 -17.82 4.96 -16.37
N TYR A 439 -17.44 3.75 -16.00
CA TYR A 439 -17.80 2.54 -16.74
C TYR A 439 -18.45 1.49 -15.84
N GLY A 440 -19.34 0.69 -16.42
CA GLY A 440 -20.04 -0.41 -15.75
C GLY A 440 -21.44 0.00 -15.30
N GLN A 441 -21.74 -0.16 -14.02
CA GLN A 441 -23.00 0.21 -13.39
C GLN A 441 -23.06 1.72 -13.15
N HIS A 442 -24.16 2.34 -13.58
CA HIS A 442 -24.37 3.78 -13.51
C HIS A 442 -25.50 4.13 -12.53
N PRO A 443 -25.21 4.41 -11.25
CA PRO A 443 -26.24 4.85 -10.32
C PRO A 443 -26.80 6.21 -10.74
N ALA A 444 -28.07 6.47 -10.41
CA ALA A 444 -28.72 7.75 -10.74
C ALA A 444 -28.03 8.98 -10.11
N SER A 445 -27.22 8.78 -9.06
CA SER A 445 -26.42 9.81 -8.41
C SER A 445 -25.09 10.11 -9.11
N GLU A 446 -24.71 9.35 -10.14
CA GLU A 446 -23.50 9.61 -10.92
C GLU A 446 -23.54 11.00 -11.60
N PRO A 447 -22.42 11.75 -11.65
CA PRO A 447 -22.35 13.03 -12.35
C PRO A 447 -22.89 12.95 -13.78
N SER A 448 -23.81 13.84 -14.14
CA SER A 448 -24.37 13.91 -15.49
C SER A 448 -23.37 14.50 -16.48
N SER A 449 -23.64 14.34 -17.78
CA SER A 449 -22.86 14.97 -18.85
C SER A 449 -22.95 16.50 -18.89
N THR A 450 -23.81 17.11 -18.07
CA THR A 450 -23.84 18.58 -17.89
C THR A 450 -22.93 19.03 -16.76
N VAL A 451 -22.55 18.12 -15.85
CA VAL A 451 -21.60 18.38 -14.76
C VAL A 451 -20.17 18.07 -15.21
N ASP A 452 -19.96 16.93 -15.86
CA ASP A 452 -18.70 16.58 -16.56
C ASP A 452 -18.99 16.52 -18.06
N THR A 453 -18.68 17.61 -18.77
CA THR A 453 -19.00 17.75 -20.20
C THR A 453 -18.17 16.85 -21.11
N HIS A 454 -17.03 16.35 -20.63
CA HIS A 454 -16.16 15.43 -21.37
C HIS A 454 -16.23 14.00 -20.81
N LYS A 455 -17.27 13.69 -20.03
CA LYS A 455 -17.53 12.36 -19.47
C LYS A 455 -17.45 11.26 -20.53
N LEU A 456 -16.71 10.19 -20.23
CA LEU A 456 -16.74 8.95 -21.01
C LEU A 456 -17.48 7.84 -20.26
N THR A 457 -18.32 7.11 -20.98
CA THR A 457 -19.02 5.90 -20.47
C THR A 457 -18.69 4.62 -21.23
N SER A 458 -17.86 4.73 -22.27
CA SER A 458 -17.37 3.56 -23.01
C SER A 458 -16.40 2.74 -22.16
N ASP A 459 -16.32 1.45 -22.45
CA ASP A 459 -15.33 0.55 -21.85
C ASP A 459 -13.92 1.13 -21.96
N PRO A 460 -13.21 1.34 -20.83
CA PRO A 460 -11.84 1.83 -20.85
C PRO A 460 -10.85 0.81 -21.42
N LEU A 461 -11.27 -0.43 -21.70
CA LEU A 461 -10.42 -1.51 -22.20
C LEU A 461 -9.20 -1.72 -21.29
N LEU A 462 -9.44 -1.89 -19.99
CA LEU A 462 -8.39 -2.28 -19.05
C LEU A 462 -7.95 -3.72 -19.34
N VAL A 463 -6.64 -3.99 -19.19
CA VAL A 463 -6.02 -5.30 -19.45
C VAL A 463 -6.67 -6.44 -18.65
N GLY A 464 -6.97 -6.18 -17.38
CA GLY A 464 -7.43 -7.13 -16.37
C GLY A 464 -7.97 -6.38 -15.16
N PRO A 465 -9.08 -5.64 -15.29
CA PRO A 465 -9.64 -4.89 -14.17
C PRO A 465 -9.98 -5.85 -13.03
N GLY A 466 -9.63 -5.48 -11.79
CA GLY A 466 -9.87 -6.30 -10.60
C GLY A 466 -8.85 -7.41 -10.33
N THR A 467 -7.83 -7.59 -11.18
CA THR A 467 -6.80 -8.63 -10.96
C THR A 467 -5.63 -8.16 -10.09
N GLY A 468 -5.76 -7.02 -9.40
CA GLY A 468 -4.77 -6.53 -8.45
C GLY A 468 -4.52 -7.56 -7.35
N GLY A 469 -3.27 -7.95 -7.15
CA GLY A 469 -2.84 -8.78 -6.01
C GLY A 469 -2.15 -7.94 -4.93
N ILE A 470 -1.52 -8.59 -3.95
CA ILE A 470 -0.63 -7.92 -3.00
C ILE A 470 0.66 -7.51 -3.73
N GLY A 471 1.08 -6.26 -3.53
CA GLY A 471 2.26 -5.64 -4.12
C GLY A 471 1.92 -4.52 -5.09
N LEU A 472 2.68 -3.42 -5.02
CA LEU A 472 2.60 -2.30 -5.99
C LEU A 472 2.76 -2.72 -7.46
N ASN A 473 3.45 -3.82 -7.73
CA ASN A 473 3.65 -4.33 -9.10
C ASN A 473 2.55 -5.31 -9.54
N ALA A 474 1.60 -5.64 -8.67
CA ALA A 474 0.55 -6.61 -8.95
C ALA A 474 -0.68 -6.00 -9.65
N VAL A 475 -0.58 -4.78 -10.17
CA VAL A 475 -1.69 -3.97 -10.67
C VAL A 475 -1.71 -3.80 -12.19
N ASP A 476 -0.92 -4.58 -12.93
CA ASP A 476 -0.79 -4.48 -14.39
C ASP A 476 -2.11 -4.68 -15.17
N GLY A 477 -3.11 -5.29 -14.54
CA GLY A 477 -4.47 -5.35 -15.04
C GLY A 477 -5.13 -3.98 -15.27
N TYR A 478 -4.61 -2.91 -14.66
CA TYR A 478 -5.10 -1.54 -14.80
C TYR A 478 -4.44 -0.73 -15.93
N LYS A 479 -3.56 -1.34 -16.72
CA LYS A 479 -3.08 -0.72 -17.96
C LYS A 479 -4.22 -0.65 -18.99
N LEU A 480 -4.17 0.36 -19.86
CA LEU A 480 -5.14 0.50 -20.96
C LEU A 480 -4.67 -0.28 -22.18
N LEU A 481 -5.60 -0.95 -22.85
CA LEU A 481 -5.36 -1.62 -24.12
C LEU A 481 -5.40 -0.62 -25.29
N ALA A 482 -4.70 -0.98 -26.37
CA ALA A 482 -4.78 -0.24 -27.62
C ALA A 482 -6.25 -0.07 -28.08
N GLY A 483 -6.60 1.10 -28.60
CA GLY A 483 -7.96 1.42 -29.02
C GLY A 483 -8.90 1.89 -27.90
N SER A 484 -8.43 1.96 -26.65
CA SER A 484 -9.20 2.56 -25.56
C SER A 484 -9.50 4.03 -25.84
N ALA A 485 -10.75 4.45 -25.66
CA ALA A 485 -11.15 5.85 -25.73
C ALA A 485 -10.57 6.71 -24.59
N ALA A 486 -10.03 6.08 -23.53
CA ALA A 486 -9.35 6.77 -22.44
C ALA A 486 -7.92 7.21 -22.80
N ILE A 487 -7.35 6.74 -23.91
CA ILE A 487 -6.00 7.10 -24.34
C ILE A 487 -5.99 8.50 -24.96
N GLY A 488 -5.10 9.38 -24.49
CA GLY A 488 -4.89 10.72 -25.04
C GLY A 488 -6.11 11.63 -25.03
N SER A 489 -7.07 11.40 -24.13
CA SER A 489 -8.37 12.08 -24.09
C SER A 489 -8.68 12.78 -22.77
N GLY A 490 -7.70 12.86 -21.87
CA GLY A 490 -7.79 13.60 -20.62
C GLY A 490 -7.54 15.09 -20.78
N LYS A 491 -7.99 15.86 -19.78
CA LYS A 491 -7.67 17.27 -19.56
C LYS A 491 -6.17 17.44 -19.29
N VAL A 492 -5.55 18.41 -19.95
CA VAL A 492 -4.16 18.79 -19.68
C VAL A 492 -4.09 19.49 -18.33
N ILE A 493 -3.28 18.95 -17.41
CA ILE A 493 -3.07 19.49 -16.07
C ILE A 493 -1.60 19.97 -15.98
N SER A 494 -1.40 21.23 -15.63
CA SER A 494 -0.06 21.77 -15.35
C SER A 494 0.46 21.20 -14.02
N GLY A 495 1.78 20.98 -13.92
CA GLY A 495 2.36 20.42 -12.69
C GLY A 495 1.92 18.99 -12.37
N ASN A 496 1.51 18.22 -13.38
CA ASN A 496 1.01 16.85 -13.27
C ASN A 496 2.04 15.81 -12.78
N GLY A 497 3.21 16.22 -12.27
CA GLY A 497 4.23 15.33 -11.71
C GLY A 497 5.15 14.70 -12.76
N GLY A 498 4.83 14.83 -14.05
CA GLY A 498 5.66 14.38 -15.16
C GLY A 498 5.67 12.86 -15.39
N LYS A 499 5.00 12.06 -14.56
CA LYS A 499 4.89 10.61 -14.73
C LYS A 499 3.59 10.03 -14.19
N ASP A 500 3.25 8.84 -14.66
CA ASP A 500 2.10 8.04 -14.21
C ASP A 500 2.50 7.00 -13.12
N TYR A 501 1.57 6.11 -12.75
CA TYR A 501 1.82 5.04 -11.76
C TYR A 501 2.98 4.10 -12.16
N TRP A 502 3.12 3.80 -13.46
CA TRP A 502 4.15 2.89 -14.00
C TRP A 502 5.44 3.63 -14.43
N GLY A 503 5.56 4.93 -14.17
CA GLY A 503 6.71 5.74 -14.54
C GLY A 503 6.76 6.17 -16.01
N ASN A 504 5.69 6.00 -16.79
CA ASN A 504 5.59 6.57 -18.13
C ASN A 504 5.55 8.10 -18.04
N THR A 505 6.24 8.78 -18.95
CA THR A 505 6.22 10.25 -19.00
C THR A 505 4.82 10.78 -19.30
N VAL A 506 4.35 11.75 -18.51
CA VAL A 506 3.10 12.47 -18.76
C VAL A 506 3.43 13.88 -19.24
N SER A 507 2.92 14.22 -20.43
CA SER A 507 3.17 15.53 -21.04
C SER A 507 2.47 16.65 -20.28
N ALA A 508 3.12 17.81 -20.20
CA ALA A 508 2.52 19.02 -19.64
C ALA A 508 1.63 19.77 -20.65
N THR A 509 1.64 19.38 -21.93
CA THR A 509 0.94 20.11 -23.02
C THR A 509 0.08 19.21 -23.90
N ALA A 510 0.31 17.90 -23.91
CA ALA A 510 -0.53 16.95 -24.62
C ALA A 510 -1.54 16.33 -23.65
N ALA A 511 -2.74 16.04 -24.17
CA ALA A 511 -3.78 15.36 -23.41
C ALA A 511 -3.25 14.03 -22.85
N PRO A 512 -3.28 13.81 -21.52
CA PRO A 512 -2.89 12.55 -20.93
C PRO A 512 -3.98 11.48 -21.19
N ASN A 513 -3.69 10.24 -20.87
CA ASN A 513 -4.74 9.25 -20.70
C ASN A 513 -5.58 9.58 -19.46
N ARG A 514 -6.79 9.00 -19.37
CA ARG A 514 -7.62 9.01 -18.16
C ARG A 514 -7.29 7.79 -17.29
N GLY A 515 -7.32 7.95 -15.97
CA GLY A 515 -6.88 6.97 -14.99
C GLY A 515 -5.37 7.01 -14.73
N ALA A 516 -4.89 6.00 -13.99
CA ALA A 516 -3.51 5.93 -13.47
C ALA A 516 -2.46 5.54 -14.53
N TYR A 517 -2.88 5.06 -15.69
CA TYR A 517 -1.99 4.62 -16.78
C TYR A 517 -1.88 5.67 -17.89
N GLY A 518 -0.72 6.29 -18.02
CA GLY A 518 -0.35 7.29 -19.05
C GLY A 518 0.46 6.74 -20.23
N GLY A 519 0.74 5.43 -20.28
CA GLY A 519 1.49 4.81 -21.38
C GLY A 519 0.70 4.64 -22.69
N ALA A 520 1.39 4.19 -23.74
CA ALA A 520 0.73 3.79 -24.98
C ALA A 520 -0.17 2.57 -24.75
N GLY A 521 -1.28 2.48 -25.48
CA GLY A 521 -2.19 1.34 -25.34
C GLY A 521 -1.49 0.00 -25.55
N VAL A 522 -1.62 -0.89 -24.58
CA VAL A 522 -0.97 -2.20 -24.62
C VAL A 522 -1.64 -3.05 -25.69
N THR A 523 -0.83 -3.64 -26.57
CA THR A 523 -1.30 -4.62 -27.54
C THR A 523 -1.23 -5.99 -26.90
N TYR A 524 -2.36 -6.48 -26.39
CA TYR A 524 -2.41 -7.78 -25.71
C TYR A 524 -2.67 -8.92 -26.70
N SER A 525 -1.81 -9.93 -26.69
CA SER A 525 -1.98 -11.17 -27.46
C SER A 525 -2.76 -12.25 -26.71
N SER A 526 -2.77 -12.26 -25.37
CA SER A 526 -3.52 -13.26 -24.60
C SER A 526 -3.92 -12.80 -23.19
N PHE A 527 -5.10 -13.19 -22.71
CA PHE A 527 -5.50 -12.97 -21.31
C PHE A 527 -6.11 -14.22 -20.69
N THR A 528 -5.82 -14.42 -19.39
CA THR A 528 -6.39 -15.48 -18.55
C THR A 528 -7.37 -14.87 -17.56
N ARG A 529 -8.50 -15.53 -17.30
CA ARG A 529 -9.49 -15.16 -16.29
C ARG A 529 -9.85 -16.36 -15.45
N GLN A 530 -9.72 -16.24 -14.13
CA GLN A 530 -10.19 -17.25 -13.20
C GLN A 530 -11.71 -17.32 -13.23
N THR A 531 -12.26 -18.53 -13.28
CA THR A 531 -13.70 -18.71 -13.41
C THR A 531 -14.47 -18.28 -12.17
N GLU A 532 -13.84 -18.28 -11.00
CA GLU A 532 -14.38 -17.76 -9.75
C GLU A 532 -14.47 -16.22 -9.70
N ASP A 533 -13.73 -15.52 -10.56
CA ASP A 533 -13.75 -14.06 -10.67
C ASP A 533 -14.67 -13.56 -11.80
N LEU A 534 -15.13 -14.47 -12.66
CA LEU A 534 -16.02 -14.13 -13.77
C LEU A 534 -17.47 -14.01 -13.30
N LEU A 535 -18.16 -12.99 -13.83
CA LEU A 535 -19.59 -12.82 -13.60
C LEU A 535 -20.36 -14.03 -14.15
N LEU A 536 -21.20 -14.64 -13.30
CA LEU A 536 -22.15 -15.66 -13.72
C LEU A 536 -23.31 -14.99 -14.48
N SER A 537 -23.25 -15.01 -15.82
CA SER A 537 -24.25 -14.37 -16.68
C SER A 537 -25.52 -15.20 -16.85
N GLY A 538 -25.51 -16.46 -16.44
CA GLY A 538 -26.68 -17.33 -16.46
C GLY A 538 -26.34 -18.78 -16.11
N SER A 539 -27.34 -19.52 -15.66
CA SER A 539 -27.30 -20.98 -15.55
C SER A 539 -28.71 -21.54 -15.70
N THR A 540 -28.85 -22.85 -15.87
CA THR A 540 -30.15 -23.55 -15.86
C THR A 540 -30.76 -23.69 -14.46
N GLY A 541 -30.14 -23.09 -13.43
CA GLY A 541 -30.66 -23.03 -12.05
C GLY A 541 -30.01 -24.03 -11.10
N GLU A 542 -29.09 -24.86 -11.60
CA GLU A 542 -28.33 -25.81 -10.80
C GLU A 542 -27.27 -25.10 -9.95
N ARG A 543 -26.81 -25.80 -8.90
CA ARG A 543 -25.88 -25.23 -7.93
C ARG A 543 -24.51 -24.99 -8.58
N HIS A 544 -24.16 -23.71 -8.73
CA HIS A 544 -22.81 -23.23 -9.06
C HIS A 544 -22.12 -22.71 -7.80
N ILE A 545 -20.89 -23.17 -7.55
CA ILE A 545 -20.09 -22.75 -6.39
C ILE A 545 -18.62 -22.56 -6.78
N SER A 546 -17.91 -21.72 -6.03
CA SER A 546 -16.44 -21.72 -5.97
C SER A 546 -15.98 -22.52 -4.75
N PHE A 547 -14.93 -23.34 -4.89
CA PHE A 547 -14.35 -24.14 -3.81
C PHE A 547 -12.82 -24.09 -3.83
N ALA A 548 -12.19 -24.26 -2.66
CA ALA A 548 -10.74 -24.24 -2.52
C ALA A 548 -10.12 -25.56 -2.98
N ASP A 549 -9.04 -25.47 -3.76
CA ASP A 549 -8.27 -26.60 -4.24
C ASP A 549 -6.88 -26.12 -4.67
N THR A 550 -5.83 -26.59 -4.00
CA THR A 550 -4.44 -26.19 -4.27
C THR A 550 -3.94 -26.61 -5.65
N ALA A 551 -4.62 -27.54 -6.34
CA ALA A 551 -4.26 -27.94 -7.69
C ALA A 551 -4.78 -26.97 -8.76
N CYS A 552 -5.75 -26.12 -8.44
CA CYS A 552 -6.26 -25.09 -9.34
C CYS A 552 -5.38 -23.85 -9.26
N SER A 553 -5.26 -23.11 -10.37
CA SER A 553 -4.57 -21.83 -10.37
C SER A 553 -5.28 -20.84 -9.44
N GLY A 554 -4.53 -20.04 -8.68
CA GLY A 554 -5.13 -19.20 -7.63
C GLY A 554 -5.69 -19.97 -6.42
N GLY A 555 -5.56 -21.31 -6.38
CA GLY A 555 -5.99 -22.14 -5.26
C GLY A 555 -7.49 -22.39 -5.16
N ARG A 556 -8.26 -22.07 -6.22
CA ARG A 556 -9.71 -22.24 -6.26
C ARG A 556 -10.17 -22.69 -7.64
N CYS A 557 -11.32 -23.37 -7.68
CA CYS A 557 -12.01 -23.74 -8.91
C CYS A 557 -13.50 -23.45 -8.75
N THR A 558 -14.23 -23.40 -9.86
CA THR A 558 -15.69 -23.43 -9.86
C THR A 558 -16.21 -24.84 -10.13
N LYS A 559 -17.38 -25.15 -9.57
CA LYS A 559 -18.14 -26.39 -9.79
C LYS A 559 -19.57 -26.03 -10.16
N PHE A 560 -20.01 -26.51 -11.32
CA PHE A 560 -21.39 -26.50 -11.77
C PHE A 560 -21.98 -27.90 -11.57
N SER A 561 -22.93 -28.03 -10.64
CA SER A 561 -23.50 -29.32 -10.22
C SER A 561 -24.66 -29.74 -11.11
N SER A 562 -24.42 -29.81 -12.42
CA SER A 562 -25.37 -30.31 -13.41
C SER A 562 -25.68 -31.79 -13.19
N ASP A 563 -26.93 -32.17 -13.46
CA ASP A 563 -27.45 -33.53 -13.32
C ASP A 563 -28.04 -34.10 -14.63
N GLY A 564 -28.06 -33.31 -15.70
CA GLY A 564 -28.62 -33.69 -16.98
C GLY A 564 -27.93 -33.12 -18.22
N VAL A 565 -28.27 -33.70 -19.38
CA VAL A 565 -27.89 -33.17 -20.69
C VAL A 565 -28.74 -31.94 -21.01
N GLY A 566 -28.10 -30.86 -21.45
CA GLY A 566 -28.75 -29.58 -21.74
C GLY A 566 -28.50 -28.51 -20.67
N ASP A 567 -28.12 -28.92 -19.46
CA ASP A 567 -27.72 -28.02 -18.38
C ASP A 567 -26.56 -27.15 -18.85
N ASN A 568 -26.55 -25.88 -18.43
CA ASN A 568 -25.48 -24.99 -18.84
C ASN A 568 -25.15 -23.92 -17.80
N VAL A 569 -23.91 -23.46 -17.89
CA VAL A 569 -23.38 -22.31 -17.18
C VAL A 569 -22.80 -21.31 -18.18
N ILE A 570 -23.06 -20.01 -17.96
CA ILE A 570 -22.57 -18.91 -18.80
C ILE A 570 -21.67 -18.02 -17.95
N TYR A 571 -20.39 -17.96 -18.32
CA TYR A 571 -19.46 -16.99 -17.76
C TYR A 571 -19.41 -15.76 -18.67
N GLY A 572 -19.62 -14.58 -18.09
CA GLY A 572 -19.41 -13.31 -18.76
C GLY A 572 -17.92 -13.04 -18.91
N ILE A 573 -17.47 -12.72 -20.11
CA ILE A 573 -16.09 -12.36 -20.41
C ILE A 573 -16.05 -11.10 -21.25
N ASN A 574 -15.25 -10.13 -20.82
CA ASN A 574 -15.03 -8.92 -21.58
C ASN A 574 -14.05 -9.22 -22.74
N ILE A 575 -14.53 -9.04 -23.97
CA ILE A 575 -13.69 -9.12 -25.16
C ILE A 575 -13.16 -7.73 -25.47
N PRO A 576 -11.86 -7.46 -25.26
CA PRO A 576 -11.37 -6.09 -25.31
C PRO A 576 -11.35 -5.50 -26.73
N GLN A 577 -11.19 -6.34 -27.74
CA GLN A 577 -11.16 -5.89 -29.13
C GLN A 577 -11.88 -6.90 -30.02
N PRO A 578 -12.50 -6.47 -31.12
CA PRO A 578 -12.93 -7.40 -32.15
C PRO A 578 -11.73 -8.21 -32.67
N GLY A 579 -11.98 -9.47 -33.01
CA GLY A 579 -10.96 -10.35 -33.54
C GLY A 579 -11.29 -11.82 -33.33
N THR A 580 -10.40 -12.66 -33.86
CA THR A 580 -10.42 -14.10 -33.65
C THR A 580 -9.55 -14.43 -32.44
N TYR A 581 -10.05 -15.26 -31.54
CA TYR A 581 -9.38 -15.67 -30.32
C TYR A 581 -9.33 -17.19 -30.26
N ASN A 582 -8.15 -17.75 -30.02
CA ASN A 582 -8.02 -19.12 -29.55
C ASN A 582 -8.43 -19.17 -28.07
N VAL A 583 -9.37 -20.05 -27.75
CA VAL A 583 -9.90 -20.26 -26.41
C VAL A 583 -9.31 -21.52 -25.83
N LYS A 584 -8.74 -21.40 -24.64
CA LYS A 584 -8.37 -22.52 -23.80
C LYS A 584 -9.09 -22.47 -22.46
N VAL A 585 -9.30 -23.62 -21.84
CA VAL A 585 -10.01 -23.72 -20.56
C VAL A 585 -9.23 -24.64 -19.63
N GLY A 586 -8.88 -24.13 -18.45
CA GLY A 586 -8.42 -24.94 -17.33
C GLY A 586 -9.61 -25.69 -16.71
N VAL A 587 -9.51 -27.01 -16.59
CA VAL A 587 -10.60 -27.86 -16.10
C VAL A 587 -10.10 -28.82 -15.04
N LYS A 588 -10.95 -29.13 -14.05
CA LYS A 588 -10.69 -30.21 -13.10
C LYS A 588 -11.44 -31.48 -13.52
N ARG A 589 -10.67 -32.50 -13.92
CA ARG A 589 -11.16 -33.84 -14.25
C ARG A 589 -11.29 -34.71 -13.00
N LEU A 590 -12.33 -35.53 -12.97
CA LEU A 590 -12.62 -36.50 -11.90
C LEU A 590 -13.69 -37.51 -12.38
N ASN A 591 -13.99 -38.53 -11.58
CA ASN A 591 -14.85 -39.65 -11.94
C ASN A 591 -16.36 -39.33 -11.88
N ASP A 592 -16.73 -38.12 -11.46
CA ASP A 592 -18.09 -37.60 -11.39
C ASP A 592 -18.33 -36.50 -12.43
N ARG A 593 -17.43 -36.35 -13.42
CA ARG A 593 -17.50 -35.27 -14.40
C ARG A 593 -18.29 -35.62 -15.66
N GLY A 594 -19.03 -34.64 -16.17
CA GLY A 594 -19.72 -34.69 -17.45
C GLY A 594 -18.84 -34.34 -18.65
N LYS A 595 -19.47 -34.33 -19.82
CA LYS A 595 -18.94 -33.77 -21.06
C LYS A 595 -19.59 -32.43 -21.36
N PHE A 596 -18.85 -31.52 -21.98
CA PHE A 596 -19.41 -30.24 -22.39
C PHE A 596 -19.03 -29.84 -23.81
N GLN A 597 -19.90 -29.05 -24.43
CA GLN A 597 -19.61 -28.25 -25.62
C GLN A 597 -19.55 -26.78 -25.22
N LEU A 598 -18.42 -26.13 -25.50
CA LEU A 598 -18.31 -24.68 -25.35
C LEU A 598 -18.96 -23.98 -26.55
N SER A 599 -19.63 -22.87 -26.30
CA SER A 599 -20.11 -21.94 -27.31
C SER A 599 -19.79 -20.50 -26.93
N GLY A 600 -19.52 -19.68 -27.94
CA GLY A 600 -19.29 -18.24 -27.82
C GLY A 600 -19.66 -17.56 -29.14
N ALA A 601 -20.00 -16.27 -29.08
CA ALA A 601 -20.58 -15.55 -30.23
C ALA A 601 -21.80 -16.27 -30.86
N GLY A 602 -22.57 -17.01 -30.05
CA GLY A 602 -23.75 -17.76 -30.48
C GLY A 602 -23.48 -19.05 -31.23
N SER A 603 -22.22 -19.50 -31.35
CA SER A 603 -21.85 -20.73 -32.07
C SER A 603 -20.95 -21.66 -31.24
N PRO A 604 -20.94 -22.98 -31.49
CA PRO A 604 -19.99 -23.89 -30.86
C PRO A 604 -18.54 -23.51 -31.15
N ILE A 605 -17.68 -23.58 -30.13
CA ILE A 605 -16.23 -23.41 -30.24
C ILE A 605 -15.61 -24.80 -30.13
N GLY A 606 -14.92 -25.23 -31.19
CA GLY A 606 -14.25 -26.54 -31.19
C GLY A 606 -15.21 -27.72 -31.02
N THR A 607 -14.68 -28.83 -30.52
CA THR A 607 -15.43 -30.08 -30.29
C THR A 607 -15.84 -30.24 -28.83
N GLU A 608 -16.75 -31.17 -28.58
CA GLU A 608 -17.09 -31.67 -27.24
C GLU A 608 -15.82 -32.10 -26.47
N GLN A 609 -15.81 -31.79 -25.17
CA GLN A 609 -14.75 -32.15 -24.25
C GLN A 609 -15.28 -33.10 -23.17
N ASP A 610 -14.55 -34.19 -22.92
CA ASP A 610 -14.83 -35.12 -21.82
C ASP A 610 -13.95 -34.79 -20.61
N LEU A 611 -14.57 -34.56 -19.45
CA LEU A 611 -13.89 -34.25 -18.20
C LEU A 611 -13.75 -35.48 -17.28
N TYR A 612 -14.23 -36.64 -17.69
CA TYR A 612 -14.06 -37.86 -16.92
C TYR A 612 -12.58 -38.24 -16.76
N SER A 613 -12.20 -38.61 -15.54
CA SER A 613 -10.94 -39.26 -15.23
C SER A 613 -11.09 -40.10 -13.97
N ALA A 614 -10.49 -41.29 -13.91
CA ALA A 614 -10.52 -42.13 -12.71
C ALA A 614 -9.83 -41.45 -11.50
N THR A 615 -8.88 -40.54 -11.77
CA THR A 615 -8.15 -39.78 -10.76
C THR A 615 -8.31 -38.28 -10.96
N SER A 616 -8.28 -37.51 -9.86
CA SER A 616 -8.35 -36.05 -9.91
C SER A 616 -7.13 -35.45 -10.60
N SER A 617 -7.36 -34.53 -11.55
CA SER A 617 -6.29 -33.75 -12.19
C SER A 617 -6.82 -32.42 -12.72
N VAL A 618 -6.01 -31.37 -12.69
CA VAL A 618 -6.29 -30.11 -13.38
C VAL A 618 -5.49 -30.07 -14.68
N VAL A 619 -6.15 -29.80 -15.81
CA VAL A 619 -5.52 -29.76 -17.14
C VAL A 619 -6.03 -28.57 -17.95
N GLU A 620 -5.20 -28.06 -18.85
CA GLU A 620 -5.60 -27.05 -19.85
C GLU A 620 -6.08 -27.75 -21.12
N LEU A 621 -7.27 -27.40 -21.60
CA LEU A 621 -7.82 -27.85 -22.87
C LEU A 621 -7.76 -26.73 -23.88
N ASN A 622 -7.12 -26.95 -25.03
CA ASN A 622 -7.23 -26.06 -26.18
C ASN A 622 -8.54 -26.38 -26.91
N ILE A 623 -9.52 -25.49 -26.82
CA ILE A 623 -10.87 -25.72 -27.31
C ILE A 623 -10.95 -25.42 -28.81
N GLY A 624 -10.51 -24.22 -29.21
CA GLY A 624 -10.59 -23.79 -30.60
C GLY A 624 -10.74 -22.28 -30.74
N ASN A 625 -11.03 -21.81 -31.95
CA ASN A 625 -11.10 -20.39 -32.26
C ASN A 625 -12.55 -19.89 -32.26
N VAL A 626 -12.73 -18.64 -31.82
CA VAL A 626 -14.01 -17.90 -31.90
C VAL A 626 -13.73 -16.49 -32.40
N THR A 627 -14.60 -15.98 -33.26
CA THR A 627 -14.51 -14.61 -33.78
C THR A 627 -15.58 -13.73 -33.13
N TYR A 628 -15.14 -12.65 -32.51
CA TYR A 628 -16.01 -11.60 -31.99
C TYR A 628 -15.92 -10.38 -32.88
N ASN A 629 -17.04 -9.98 -33.48
CA ASN A 629 -17.10 -8.82 -34.37
C ASN A 629 -17.20 -7.48 -33.62
N GLN A 630 -17.43 -7.52 -32.31
CA GLN A 630 -17.53 -6.35 -31.43
C GLN A 630 -16.84 -6.64 -30.10
N ALA A 631 -16.25 -5.62 -29.51
CA ALA A 631 -15.70 -5.65 -28.15
C ALA A 631 -16.82 -5.68 -27.08
N GLY A 632 -16.42 -5.63 -25.82
CA GLY A 632 -17.28 -5.63 -24.64
C GLY A 632 -17.66 -7.02 -24.17
N ASP A 633 -18.57 -7.08 -23.21
CA ASP A 633 -18.95 -8.33 -22.55
C ASP A 633 -19.62 -9.32 -23.52
N LYS A 634 -19.22 -10.58 -23.43
CA LYS A 634 -19.72 -11.73 -24.17
C LYS A 634 -19.93 -12.91 -23.22
N GLY A 635 -20.86 -13.80 -23.55
CA GLY A 635 -21.06 -15.04 -22.81
C GLY A 635 -20.23 -16.17 -23.39
N LEU A 636 -19.50 -16.89 -22.54
CA LEU A 636 -18.99 -18.23 -22.82
C LEU A 636 -19.91 -19.24 -22.16
N LYS A 637 -20.68 -19.96 -22.99
CA LYS A 637 -21.69 -20.92 -22.54
C LYS A 637 -21.14 -22.34 -22.62
N PHE A 638 -21.07 -22.99 -21.47
CA PHE A 638 -20.67 -24.38 -21.31
C PHE A 638 -21.93 -25.23 -21.15
N THR A 639 -22.26 -26.04 -22.16
CA THR A 639 -23.46 -26.88 -22.16
C THR A 639 -23.09 -28.34 -21.97
N VAL A 640 -23.71 -29.01 -21.00
CA VAL A 640 -23.56 -30.45 -20.79
C VAL A 640 -24.17 -31.20 -21.96
N THR A 641 -23.38 -32.05 -22.61
CA THR A 641 -23.81 -32.83 -23.78
C THR A 641 -23.92 -34.33 -23.50
N GLY A 642 -23.41 -34.78 -22.36
CA GLY A 642 -23.42 -36.18 -21.95
C GLY A 642 -22.45 -36.42 -20.80
N LYS A 643 -22.15 -37.69 -20.54
CA LYS A 643 -21.07 -38.12 -19.65
C LYS A 643 -20.40 -39.38 -20.17
N ASN A 644 -19.19 -39.64 -19.72
CA ASN A 644 -18.55 -40.95 -19.92
C ASN A 644 -19.37 -42.04 -19.23
N ALA A 645 -19.42 -43.26 -19.79
CA ALA A 645 -20.13 -44.38 -19.17
C ALA A 645 -19.59 -44.73 -17.77
N GLY A 646 -18.29 -44.49 -17.52
CA GLY A 646 -17.67 -44.66 -16.22
C GLY A 646 -17.89 -43.50 -15.24
N SER A 647 -18.53 -42.41 -15.68
CA SER A 647 -18.77 -41.24 -14.83
C SER A 647 -20.01 -41.41 -13.96
N SER A 648 -19.90 -41.10 -12.68
CA SER A 648 -21.04 -41.17 -11.76
C SER A 648 -22.05 -40.04 -12.00
N ASP A 649 -21.64 -38.90 -12.56
CA ASP A 649 -22.48 -37.69 -12.63
C ASP A 649 -22.14 -36.80 -13.85
N TYR A 650 -22.83 -35.67 -14.01
CA TYR A 650 -22.70 -34.72 -15.12
C TYR A 650 -21.95 -33.44 -14.74
N ILE A 651 -21.32 -33.39 -13.57
CA ILE A 651 -20.72 -32.18 -13.00
C ILE A 651 -19.64 -31.60 -13.93
N LEU A 652 -19.62 -30.28 -14.07
CA LEU A 652 -18.52 -29.57 -14.73
C LEU A 652 -17.71 -28.79 -13.69
N SER A 653 -16.39 -28.72 -13.89
CA SER A 653 -15.51 -27.96 -12.99
C SER A 653 -14.41 -27.26 -13.77
N PHE A 654 -14.28 -25.96 -13.53
CA PHE A 654 -13.43 -25.05 -14.28
C PHE A 654 -12.48 -24.31 -13.33
N ASP A 655 -11.28 -24.03 -13.83
CA ASP A 655 -10.23 -23.26 -13.16
C ASP A 655 -10.23 -21.85 -13.79
N TYR A 656 -9.73 -21.74 -15.03
CA TYR A 656 -9.67 -20.49 -15.77
C TYR A 656 -10.10 -20.63 -17.24
N VAL A 657 -10.26 -19.50 -17.92
CA VAL A 657 -10.34 -19.38 -19.38
C VAL A 657 -9.19 -18.52 -19.89
N VAL A 658 -8.52 -18.96 -20.95
CA VAL A 658 -7.52 -18.18 -21.70
C VAL A 658 -8.08 -17.79 -23.06
N LEU A 659 -7.95 -16.53 -23.45
CA LEU A 659 -8.21 -16.07 -24.81
C LEU A 659 -6.94 -15.49 -25.40
N THR A 660 -6.47 -16.09 -26.49
CA THR A 660 -5.30 -15.62 -27.25
C THR A 660 -5.74 -15.08 -28.59
N LYS A 661 -5.61 -13.77 -28.81
CA LYS A 661 -5.90 -13.13 -30.10
C LYS A 661 -5.01 -13.71 -31.18
N GLN A 662 -5.61 -14.07 -32.33
CA GLN A 662 -4.95 -14.71 -33.48
C GLN A 662 -4.57 -13.69 -34.55
#